data_AF-A0A961FMX3-F1
#
_entry.id   AF-A0A961FMX3-F1
#
_cell.length_a   1.000
_cell.length_b   1.000
_cell.length_c   1.000
_cell.angle_alpha   90.00
_cell.angle_beta   90.00
_cell.angle_gamma   90.00
#
_symmetry.space_group_name_H-M   'P 1'
#
loop_
_entity.id
_entity.type
_entity.pdbx_description
1 polymer ?
#
loop_
_entity_poly.entity_id
_entity_poly.type
_entity_poly.pdbx_seq_one_letter_code
_entity_poly.pdbx_strand_id
1 'polypeptide(L)'
;MSRSVRSAPVWLFFASLTASLAAAVPDSIPLPEVPDEVPAQIEILQPGVRLTLLAEHPTLVTPTGIDVDEAGQIWLVSSHTHFRPDAYVGPADDEILVFDRDGKNRRVFFSGTRSTMDLELGEDGWVYLAERSRILRVRDRDGDGVGEEVEDVAVLETEATYPHNGLSGLTWHPSGDLIFSLGENYANAWTLRGRDGSEVTGHGEGGIFRCAADGSGLRRIARGFWNPFAVCVREDEEIFAVDNDPGSRPPCRLLHIIEGGDYGYQRAYGNGAVHPFVAWNGELRDTLPMIHPTGEAPCGLLALGGGLVAPSWSNHRIDFFALEPRGASFGAQRVELLRGSDDFRPTCLAYGPDGAIYVTDWVYTAYPVHGKGRLWRLEIDREKATPWLQPVAPLPSTAAAQEARALRSGAHDLDLDALLLRAQSEDAFMASSALMALSRISADWTPEWIASLPPQDRVSCLLALRRARPDAADWATRFLEDAATPCRINALRWMADSRMESCADQVERLLKEEDLNYELFEAALAASNTLRGHPEAGITDVPVLMQHLTDAATAPQVQAFLLRLLPPSHPKLRPELLKNLLEIGHPRLSLEVVRTLAAQRSAAARPLLEGVAADRDAAIEMRVEAIAGLAAVPEPPVALLIELAMAEPKLVQQEALRSLRFQPLEADQKATLQQLAAAEPPLRPLVEALVDPASLLQDRPALNDTAAWLARLDALPGKADAQAGRRLFFQGRIAICATCHRYEGRGGIVGPDLTFAHQQGDRAALLQSLLEPSREVAPQYYPTQVTLKDGTVFTGILLRAGGTSGKEYYRDITGSEQAFGKEQIQRREELKTSLMPGGLTSTLTDAEVRDLLAFLTHAAPPTQPPTQ
;
A
#
# COMPACT_ATOMS: atom_id res chain seq x y z
N MET A 1 1.22 -11.61 -66.85
CA MET A 1 0.10 -12.32 -66.22
C MET A 1 0.62 -13.60 -65.59
N SER A 2 0.94 -13.58 -64.29
CA SER A 2 0.88 -14.75 -63.40
C SER A 2 1.06 -14.25 -61.96
N ARG A 3 0.01 -14.41 -61.15
CA ARG A 3 -0.02 -14.17 -59.71
C ARG A 3 -0.02 -15.51 -58.99
N SER A 4 0.26 -15.44 -57.69
CA SER A 4 0.01 -16.44 -56.64
C SER A 4 1.14 -17.48 -56.46
N VAL A 5 1.60 -17.84 -55.26
CA VAL A 5 1.33 -17.49 -53.85
C VAL A 5 2.63 -17.83 -53.11
N ARG A 6 3.10 -16.95 -52.20
CA ARG A 6 4.09 -17.32 -51.17
C ARG A 6 3.52 -16.98 -49.80
N SER A 7 3.51 -18.00 -48.96
CA SER A 7 3.15 -18.03 -47.55
C SER A 7 4.01 -17.09 -46.70
N ALA A 8 3.37 -16.26 -45.88
CA ALA A 8 3.99 -15.53 -44.78
C ALA A 8 3.68 -16.26 -43.46
N PRO A 9 4.63 -16.39 -42.51
CA PRO A 9 4.34 -16.94 -41.20
C PRO A 9 3.75 -15.86 -40.30
N VAL A 10 2.64 -16.23 -39.66
CA VAL A 10 2.03 -15.55 -38.51
C VAL A 10 3.00 -15.67 -37.33
N TRP A 11 3.47 -14.54 -36.80
CA TRP A 11 4.10 -14.47 -35.48
C TRP A 11 3.29 -13.56 -34.58
N LEU A 12 2.95 -14.13 -33.41
CA LEU A 12 2.08 -13.64 -32.36
C LEU A 12 2.65 -12.41 -31.65
N PHE A 13 1.74 -11.47 -31.39
CA PHE A 13 1.81 -10.48 -30.31
C PHE A 13 1.95 -11.18 -28.95
N PHE A 14 3.03 -10.93 -28.21
CA PHE A 14 3.07 -10.85 -26.74
C PHE A 14 4.47 -10.32 -26.35
N ALA A 15 4.57 -9.02 -26.16
CA ALA A 15 5.72 -8.37 -25.53
C ALA A 15 5.18 -7.48 -24.40
N SER A 16 5.59 -7.83 -23.19
CA SER A 16 5.65 -7.04 -21.95
C SER A 16 5.37 -5.54 -22.09
N LEU A 17 4.22 -5.09 -21.59
CA LEU A 17 4.04 -3.70 -21.15
C LEU A 17 4.69 -3.54 -19.77
N THR A 18 6.00 -3.34 -19.75
CA THR A 18 6.69 -2.57 -18.71
C THR A 18 7.10 -1.25 -19.36
N ALA A 19 6.12 -0.40 -19.61
CA ALA A 19 6.37 0.96 -20.04
C ALA A 19 6.33 1.85 -18.80
N SER A 20 7.48 2.42 -18.44
CA SER A 20 7.56 3.63 -17.63
C SER A 20 6.52 4.62 -18.14
N LEU A 21 5.51 4.92 -17.32
CA LEU A 21 4.66 6.09 -17.50
C LEU A 21 5.44 7.35 -17.09
N ALA A 22 6.56 7.60 -17.76
CA ALA A 22 6.78 8.93 -18.28
C ALA A 22 5.97 8.96 -19.57
N ALA A 23 4.67 9.22 -19.48
CA ALA A 23 3.91 9.54 -20.67
C ALA A 23 4.60 10.75 -21.29
N ALA A 24 5.27 10.55 -22.42
CA ALA A 24 5.66 11.66 -23.28
C ALA A 24 4.40 12.51 -23.46
N VAL A 25 4.44 13.77 -23.05
CA VAL A 25 3.35 14.70 -23.30
C VAL A 25 3.13 14.67 -24.81
N PRO A 26 1.96 14.28 -25.32
CA PRO A 26 1.72 14.21 -26.75
C PRO A 26 2.01 15.58 -27.38
N ASP A 27 2.49 15.59 -28.63
CA ASP A 27 2.82 16.84 -29.37
C ASP A 27 1.66 17.85 -29.45
N SER A 28 0.42 17.40 -29.18
CA SER A 28 -0.75 18.24 -28.91
C SER A 28 -1.65 17.56 -27.87
N ILE A 29 -2.15 18.32 -26.90
CA ILE A 29 -3.15 17.85 -25.91
C ILE A 29 -4.52 18.26 -26.44
N PRO A 30 -5.45 17.31 -26.72
CA PRO A 30 -6.79 17.66 -27.17
C PRO A 30 -7.59 18.33 -26.05
N LEU A 31 -8.47 19.26 -26.41
CA LEU A 31 -9.42 19.84 -25.47
C LEU A 31 -10.42 18.75 -25.03
N PRO A 32 -10.64 18.53 -23.72
CA PRO A 32 -11.64 17.57 -23.25
C PRO A 32 -13.04 17.90 -23.77
N GLU A 33 -13.80 16.89 -24.20
CA GLU A 33 -15.22 17.06 -24.55
C GLU A 33 -16.04 17.22 -23.27
N VAL A 34 -16.59 18.42 -23.06
CA VAL A 34 -17.33 18.77 -21.85
C VAL A 34 -18.68 19.42 -22.22
N PRO A 35 -19.81 18.94 -21.65
CA PRO A 35 -21.12 19.59 -21.81
C PRO A 35 -21.15 21.07 -21.39
N ASP A 36 -22.04 21.83 -22.03
CA ASP A 36 -22.25 23.25 -21.69
C ASP A 36 -22.85 23.40 -20.29
N GLU A 37 -23.92 22.67 -19.99
CA GLU A 37 -24.55 22.60 -18.67
C GLU A 37 -24.19 21.33 -17.94
N VAL A 38 -23.82 21.48 -16.66
CA VAL A 38 -23.29 20.40 -15.85
C VAL A 38 -23.90 20.50 -14.46
N PRO A 39 -24.97 19.75 -14.13
CA PRO A 39 -25.57 19.79 -12.81
C PRO A 39 -24.74 18.94 -11.83
N ALA A 40 -24.28 19.53 -10.72
CA ALA A 40 -23.42 18.81 -9.76
C ALA A 40 -24.10 17.61 -9.08
N GLN A 41 -25.43 17.66 -8.90
CA GLN A 41 -26.27 16.69 -8.17
C GLN A 41 -25.61 16.21 -6.86
N ILE A 42 -25.91 16.91 -5.77
CA ILE A 42 -25.31 16.64 -4.45
C ILE A 42 -26.34 15.99 -3.53
N GLU A 43 -25.95 14.88 -2.93
CA GLU A 43 -26.63 14.20 -1.84
C GLU A 43 -25.97 14.58 -0.50
N ILE A 44 -26.77 15.12 0.42
CA ILE A 44 -26.33 15.43 1.78
C ILE A 44 -26.63 14.23 2.68
N LEU A 45 -25.61 13.70 3.35
CA LEU A 45 -25.71 12.45 4.09
C LEU A 45 -25.78 12.65 5.61
N GLN A 46 -25.34 13.80 6.11
CA GLN A 46 -25.25 14.07 7.55
C GLN A 46 -26.17 15.21 8.00
N PRO A 47 -26.77 15.11 9.20
CA PRO A 47 -27.59 16.18 9.75
C PRO A 47 -26.74 17.43 10.01
N GLY A 48 -27.32 18.60 9.70
CA GLY A 48 -26.67 19.89 9.91
C GLY A 48 -25.75 20.34 8.77
N VAL A 49 -25.52 19.51 7.75
CA VAL A 49 -24.72 19.87 6.57
C VAL A 49 -25.59 20.58 5.53
N ARG A 50 -25.09 21.68 4.95
CA ARG A 50 -25.69 22.34 3.77
C ARG A 50 -24.59 22.80 2.82
N LEU A 51 -24.75 22.51 1.53
CA LEU A 51 -23.85 22.99 0.48
C LEU A 51 -24.61 23.93 -0.46
N THR A 52 -24.06 25.12 -0.70
CA THR A 52 -24.66 26.16 -1.55
C THR A 52 -23.68 26.58 -2.64
N LEU A 53 -24.11 26.57 -3.91
CA LEU A 53 -23.29 27.07 -5.02
C LEU A 53 -23.21 28.60 -4.96
N LEU A 54 -22.00 29.16 -5.00
CA LEU A 54 -21.77 30.61 -4.99
C LEU A 54 -21.39 31.13 -6.37
N ALA A 55 -20.43 30.47 -7.03
CA ALA A 55 -19.94 30.84 -8.34
C ALA A 55 -19.57 29.60 -9.15
N GLU A 56 -19.65 29.72 -10.46
CA GLU A 56 -19.19 28.70 -11.39
C GLU A 56 -18.64 29.31 -12.66
N HIS A 57 -18.00 28.48 -13.47
CA HIS A 57 -17.57 28.80 -14.82
C HIS A 57 -18.63 29.63 -15.59
N PRO A 58 -18.22 30.63 -16.40
CA PRO A 58 -16.83 30.95 -16.77
C PRO A 58 -16.10 31.84 -15.75
N THR A 59 -16.67 32.14 -14.57
CA THR A 59 -16.06 33.09 -13.61
C THR A 59 -14.78 32.56 -12.95
N LEU A 60 -14.64 31.24 -12.84
CA LEU A 60 -13.45 30.54 -12.40
C LEU A 60 -13.31 29.23 -13.18
N VAL A 61 -12.08 28.73 -13.30
CA VAL A 61 -11.77 27.45 -13.94
C VAL A 61 -10.70 26.69 -13.16
N THR A 62 -10.77 25.36 -13.16
CA THR A 62 -9.80 24.43 -12.55
C THR A 62 -9.21 24.97 -11.24
N PRO A 63 -10.04 25.15 -10.20
CA PRO A 63 -9.58 25.79 -8.98
C PRO A 63 -8.68 24.87 -8.15
N THR A 64 -7.49 25.35 -7.78
CA THR A 64 -6.41 24.54 -7.17
C THR A 64 -5.92 25.04 -5.83
N GLY A 65 -6.36 26.20 -5.37
CA GLY A 65 -6.07 26.73 -4.03
C GLY A 65 -7.16 27.68 -3.60
N ILE A 66 -7.41 27.80 -2.31
CA ILE A 66 -8.42 28.70 -1.74
C ILE A 66 -8.02 29.12 -0.33
N ASP A 67 -8.25 30.38 -0.01
CA ASP A 67 -8.21 30.90 1.36
C ASP A 67 -9.21 32.06 1.51
N VAL A 68 -9.50 32.47 2.74
CA VAL A 68 -10.48 33.52 3.05
C VAL A 68 -9.89 34.50 4.06
N ASP A 69 -9.87 35.79 3.71
CA ASP A 69 -9.33 36.81 4.60
C ASP A 69 -10.29 37.19 5.75
N GLU A 70 -9.81 37.99 6.70
CA GLU A 70 -10.60 38.47 7.84
C GLU A 70 -11.83 39.30 7.44
N ALA A 71 -11.83 39.92 6.26
CA ALA A 71 -12.99 40.66 5.74
C ALA A 71 -14.05 39.73 5.11
N GLY A 72 -13.71 38.45 4.95
CA GLY A 72 -14.51 37.43 4.29
C GLY A 72 -14.43 37.51 2.77
N GLN A 73 -13.37 38.09 2.20
CA GLN A 73 -13.11 37.95 0.76
C GLN A 73 -12.51 36.57 0.51
N ILE A 74 -12.97 35.93 -0.56
CA ILE A 74 -12.57 34.58 -0.93
C ILE A 74 -11.48 34.70 -1.99
N TRP A 75 -10.29 34.23 -1.67
CA TRP A 75 -9.11 34.20 -2.53
C TRP A 75 -8.98 32.80 -3.13
N LEU A 76 -8.83 32.68 -4.44
CA LEU A 76 -8.67 31.37 -5.06
C LEU A 76 -7.75 31.39 -6.26
N VAL A 77 -7.10 30.25 -6.50
CA VAL A 77 -6.34 30.00 -7.72
C VAL A 77 -7.30 29.55 -8.81
N SER A 78 -7.23 30.15 -9.99
CA SER A 78 -7.90 29.71 -11.22
C SER A 78 -6.83 29.25 -12.20
N SER A 79 -6.63 27.93 -12.32
CA SER A 79 -5.55 27.40 -13.16
C SER A 79 -5.95 27.30 -14.63
N HIS A 80 -5.19 27.98 -15.48
CA HIS A 80 -5.33 27.99 -16.93
C HIS A 80 -4.22 27.21 -17.64
N THR A 81 -3.22 26.77 -16.89
CA THR A 81 -1.98 26.21 -17.45
C THR A 81 -1.79 24.72 -17.18
N HIS A 82 -2.61 24.13 -16.31
CA HIS A 82 -2.53 22.70 -15.98
C HIS A 82 -2.81 21.81 -17.22
N PHE A 83 -1.77 21.14 -17.74
CA PHE A 83 -1.81 20.38 -19.00
C PHE A 83 -2.58 21.08 -20.12
N ARG A 84 -2.29 22.37 -20.33
CA ARG A 84 -3.06 23.23 -21.23
C ARG A 84 -3.19 22.66 -22.66
N PRO A 85 -4.42 22.41 -23.16
CA PRO A 85 -4.67 22.09 -24.57
C PRO A 85 -4.35 23.24 -25.53
N ASP A 86 -3.91 22.94 -26.75
CA ASP A 86 -3.63 23.97 -27.78
C ASP A 86 -4.88 24.76 -28.16
N ALA A 87 -6.03 24.10 -28.17
CA ALA A 87 -7.32 24.71 -28.49
C ALA A 87 -7.97 25.43 -27.29
N TYR A 88 -7.37 25.41 -26.11
CA TYR A 88 -7.94 26.05 -24.93
C TYR A 88 -7.84 27.57 -24.99
N VAL A 89 -9.00 28.22 -24.91
CA VAL A 89 -9.15 29.68 -24.92
C VAL A 89 -9.29 30.18 -23.49
N GLY A 90 -8.26 30.86 -22.98
CA GLY A 90 -8.20 31.46 -21.65
C GLY A 90 -6.89 32.22 -21.45
N PRO A 91 -6.71 32.90 -20.30
CA PRO A 91 -5.45 33.53 -19.90
C PRO A 91 -4.21 32.66 -20.14
N ALA A 92 -3.07 33.28 -20.43
CA ALA A 92 -1.82 32.56 -20.70
C ALA A 92 -1.17 31.99 -19.43
N ASP A 93 -1.47 32.60 -18.30
CA ASP A 93 -0.98 32.28 -16.96
C ASP A 93 -2.17 31.96 -16.04
N ASP A 94 -1.88 31.36 -14.89
CA ASP A 94 -2.88 31.14 -13.84
C ASP A 94 -3.23 32.47 -13.17
N GLU A 95 -4.48 32.62 -12.75
CA GLU A 95 -4.99 33.84 -12.11
C GLU A 95 -5.26 33.60 -10.62
N ILE A 96 -4.87 34.56 -9.78
CA ILE A 96 -5.31 34.65 -8.39
C ILE A 96 -6.52 35.56 -8.34
N LEU A 97 -7.69 34.97 -8.06
CA LEU A 97 -8.97 35.64 -8.06
C LEU A 97 -9.40 36.01 -6.64
N VAL A 98 -10.11 37.12 -6.53
CA VAL A 98 -10.76 37.52 -5.28
C VAL A 98 -12.24 37.77 -5.53
N PHE A 99 -13.07 37.16 -4.69
CA PHE A 99 -14.52 37.33 -4.66
C PHE A 99 -14.95 37.92 -3.30
N ASP A 100 -16.13 38.53 -3.26
CA ASP A 100 -16.79 38.75 -1.97
C ASP A 100 -17.32 37.44 -1.37
N ARG A 101 -17.78 37.51 -0.12
CA ARG A 101 -18.34 36.36 0.63
C ARG A 101 -19.50 35.63 -0.07
N ASP A 102 -20.20 36.30 -0.99
CA ASP A 102 -21.33 35.74 -1.71
C ASP A 102 -20.89 35.10 -3.05
N GLY A 103 -19.57 35.04 -3.32
CA GLY A 103 -18.98 34.57 -4.56
C GLY A 103 -19.19 35.52 -5.74
N LYS A 104 -19.40 36.81 -5.47
CA LYS A 104 -19.63 37.85 -6.50
C LYS A 104 -18.43 38.79 -6.56
N ASN A 105 -18.53 39.79 -7.44
CA ASN A 105 -17.57 40.89 -7.56
C ASN A 105 -16.12 40.42 -7.79
N ARG A 106 -15.96 39.43 -8.70
CA ARG A 106 -14.66 38.88 -9.11
C ARG A 106 -13.69 39.99 -9.54
N ARG A 107 -12.47 39.97 -8.99
CA ARG A 107 -11.29 40.67 -9.50
C ARG A 107 -10.10 39.73 -9.64
N VAL A 108 -9.15 40.08 -10.50
CA VAL A 108 -7.86 39.39 -10.61
C VAL A 108 -6.88 40.19 -9.76
N PHE A 109 -6.35 39.56 -8.71
CA PHE A 109 -5.30 40.14 -7.87
C PHE A 109 -3.93 39.97 -8.52
N PHE A 110 -3.63 38.79 -9.04
CA PHE A 110 -2.32 38.49 -9.64
C PHE A 110 -2.47 37.54 -10.83
N SER A 111 -1.58 37.69 -11.81
CA SER A 111 -1.43 36.80 -12.95
C SER A 111 0.05 36.74 -13.30
N GLY A 112 0.57 35.54 -13.52
CA GLY A 112 2.00 35.35 -13.82
C GLY A 112 2.57 34.03 -13.32
N THR A 113 1.72 33.16 -12.77
CA THR A 113 2.11 31.82 -12.34
C THR A 113 1.67 30.74 -13.33
N ARG A 114 2.23 29.54 -13.18
CA ARG A 114 1.93 28.35 -13.97
C ARG A 114 1.83 27.13 -13.07
N SER A 115 0.81 26.31 -13.31
CA SER A 115 0.51 25.12 -12.52
C SER A 115 0.56 25.46 -11.03
N THR A 116 -0.15 26.51 -10.64
CA THR A 116 -0.28 26.91 -9.23
C THR A 116 -1.17 25.90 -8.53
N MET A 117 -0.61 25.20 -7.54
CA MET A 117 -1.20 24.06 -6.86
C MET A 117 -1.79 24.39 -5.49
N ASP A 118 -1.49 25.57 -4.93
CA ASP A 118 -2.07 26.00 -3.65
C ASP A 118 -1.92 27.51 -3.39
N LEU A 119 -2.67 28.03 -2.43
CA LEU A 119 -2.65 29.43 -1.97
C LEU A 119 -2.94 29.52 -0.46
N GLU A 120 -2.18 30.35 0.26
CA GLU A 120 -2.42 30.72 1.66
C GLU A 120 -2.16 32.23 1.87
N LEU A 121 -2.95 32.88 2.72
CA LEU A 121 -2.79 34.29 3.09
C LEU A 121 -1.92 34.42 4.34
N GLY A 122 -0.93 35.31 4.30
CA GLY A 122 -0.08 35.60 5.45
C GLY A 122 -0.59 36.78 6.28
N GLU A 123 -0.43 36.71 7.60
CA GLU A 123 -0.68 37.83 8.53
C GLU A 123 0.23 39.05 8.25
N ASP A 124 1.32 38.83 7.51
CA ASP A 124 2.27 39.85 7.07
C ASP A 124 1.80 40.64 5.82
N GLY A 125 0.59 40.36 5.33
CA GLY A 125 -0.04 41.01 4.17
C GLY A 125 0.44 40.48 2.83
N TRP A 126 1.19 39.38 2.81
CA TRP A 126 1.58 38.68 1.59
C TRP A 126 0.62 37.53 1.26
N VAL A 127 0.47 37.24 -0.03
CA VAL A 127 -0.25 36.07 -0.54
C VAL A 127 0.79 35.03 -0.98
N TYR A 128 0.78 33.86 -0.36
CA TYR A 128 1.72 32.78 -0.62
C TYR A 128 1.12 31.80 -1.62
N LEU A 129 1.91 31.40 -2.61
CA LEU A 129 1.49 30.54 -3.72
C LEU A 129 2.46 29.38 -3.86
N ALA A 130 1.93 28.19 -4.10
CA ALA A 130 2.72 27.03 -4.48
C ALA A 130 2.61 26.83 -5.98
N GLU A 131 3.71 27.00 -6.72
CA GLU A 131 3.85 26.47 -8.06
C GLU A 131 4.65 25.18 -8.01
N ARG A 132 4.51 24.35 -9.06
CA ARG A 132 5.27 23.10 -9.18
C ARG A 132 6.75 23.21 -8.76
N SER A 133 7.44 24.28 -9.18
CA SER A 133 8.89 24.44 -8.98
C SER A 133 9.29 25.53 -7.98
N ARG A 134 8.36 26.22 -7.32
CA ARG A 134 8.70 27.17 -6.25
C ARG A 134 7.52 27.50 -5.34
N ILE A 135 7.84 27.85 -4.11
CA ILE A 135 6.95 28.65 -3.25
C ILE A 135 7.32 30.11 -3.48
N LEU A 136 6.33 30.94 -3.79
CA LEU A 136 6.50 32.38 -3.97
C LEU A 136 5.49 33.13 -3.11
N ARG A 137 5.73 34.43 -2.90
CA ARG A 137 4.78 35.33 -2.26
C ARG A 137 4.59 36.61 -3.07
N VAL A 138 3.36 37.12 -3.06
CA VAL A 138 2.93 38.30 -3.81
C VAL A 138 2.29 39.32 -2.89
N ARG A 139 2.59 40.61 -3.08
CA ARG A 139 2.00 41.71 -2.30
C ARG A 139 1.60 42.88 -3.20
N ASP A 140 0.48 43.49 -2.84
CA ASP A 140 0.01 44.78 -3.35
C ASP A 140 0.68 45.90 -2.54
N ARG A 141 1.55 46.69 -3.17
CA ARG A 141 2.35 47.72 -2.46
C ARG A 141 1.67 49.08 -2.46
N ASP A 142 0.85 49.39 -3.45
CA ASP A 142 0.22 50.70 -3.62
C ASP A 142 -1.27 50.75 -3.23
N GLY A 143 -1.86 49.60 -2.92
CA GLY A 143 -3.21 49.42 -2.42
C GLY A 143 -4.29 49.48 -3.49
N ASP A 144 -3.93 49.29 -4.77
CA ASP A 144 -4.89 49.33 -5.89
C ASP A 144 -5.70 48.03 -6.05
N GLY A 145 -5.38 46.99 -5.27
CA GLY A 145 -6.01 45.68 -5.30
C GLY A 145 -5.36 44.72 -6.30
N VAL A 146 -4.16 45.02 -6.81
CA VAL A 146 -3.38 44.17 -7.71
C VAL A 146 -2.00 43.93 -7.08
N GLY A 147 -1.56 42.67 -7.04
CA GLY A 147 -0.23 42.32 -6.57
C GLY A 147 0.83 42.55 -7.65
N GLU A 148 1.91 43.24 -7.29
CA GLU A 148 3.01 43.57 -8.20
C GLU A 148 4.39 43.24 -7.62
N GLU A 149 4.51 43.14 -6.31
CA GLU A 149 5.75 42.72 -5.64
C GLU A 149 5.78 41.20 -5.50
N VAL A 150 6.81 40.54 -6.05
CA VAL A 150 6.93 39.07 -6.05
C VAL A 150 8.29 38.65 -5.51
N GLU A 151 8.29 37.68 -4.60
CA GLU A 151 9.51 37.09 -4.03
C GLU A 151 9.43 35.56 -4.00
N ASP A 152 10.52 34.89 -4.36
CA ASP A 152 10.64 33.45 -4.18
C ASP A 152 11.01 33.14 -2.72
N VAL A 153 10.24 32.25 -2.09
CA VAL A 153 10.45 31.75 -0.72
C VAL A 153 11.32 30.49 -0.75
N ALA A 154 11.01 29.57 -1.67
CA ALA A 154 11.78 28.36 -1.90
C ALA A 154 11.72 27.94 -3.38
N VAL A 155 12.83 27.44 -3.94
CA VAL A 155 12.93 27.04 -5.35
C VAL A 155 13.36 25.58 -5.46
N LEU A 156 12.62 24.80 -6.26
CA LEU A 156 12.86 23.39 -6.53
C LEU A 156 13.57 23.21 -7.88
N GLU A 157 14.74 22.58 -7.83
CA GLU A 157 15.54 22.18 -8.99
C GLU A 157 15.40 20.66 -9.21
N THR A 158 14.86 20.26 -10.37
CA THR A 158 14.67 18.86 -10.76
C THR A 158 14.36 18.73 -12.25
N GLU A 159 14.62 17.55 -12.83
CA GLU A 159 14.25 17.23 -14.22
C GLU A 159 12.76 16.85 -14.37
N ALA A 160 12.09 16.49 -13.28
CA ALA A 160 10.67 16.17 -13.33
C ALA A 160 9.83 17.41 -13.68
N THR A 161 8.75 17.21 -14.43
CA THR A 161 7.89 18.30 -14.93
C THR A 161 6.40 18.07 -14.67
N TYR A 162 6.04 16.96 -14.05
CA TYR A 162 4.65 16.66 -13.72
C TYR A 162 4.14 17.65 -12.64
N PRO A 163 3.02 18.36 -12.86
CA PRO A 163 2.52 19.37 -11.93
C PRO A 163 2.30 18.84 -10.50
N HIS A 164 1.63 17.69 -10.38
CA HIS A 164 1.17 17.22 -9.08
C HIS A 164 2.27 16.62 -8.21
N ASN A 165 3.46 16.28 -8.73
CA ASN A 165 4.57 15.79 -7.89
C ASN A 165 5.61 16.87 -7.57
N GLY A 166 5.26 18.13 -7.78
CA GLY A 166 6.01 19.30 -7.37
C GLY A 166 5.67 19.77 -5.96
N LEU A 167 5.85 21.07 -5.73
CA LEU A 167 5.45 21.74 -4.50
C LEU A 167 3.93 21.99 -4.47
N SER A 168 3.32 21.75 -3.32
CA SER A 168 1.89 21.90 -3.05
C SER A 168 1.68 22.11 -1.54
N GLY A 169 0.42 22.04 -1.09
CA GLY A 169 0.02 21.95 0.30
C GLY A 169 0.67 23.03 1.16
N LEU A 170 0.09 24.22 1.25
CA LEU A 170 0.57 25.30 2.10
C LEU A 170 -0.26 25.36 3.39
N THR A 171 0.39 25.67 4.52
CA THR A 171 -0.31 25.94 5.76
C THR A 171 0.60 26.68 6.74
N TRP A 172 0.00 27.47 7.64
CA TRP A 172 0.71 28.17 8.69
C TRP A 172 0.80 27.37 9.99
N HIS A 173 1.99 27.29 10.55
CA HIS A 173 2.18 26.86 11.93
C HIS A 173 1.85 28.02 12.89
N PRO A 174 1.24 27.79 14.07
CA PRO A 174 0.99 28.83 15.08
C PRO A 174 2.20 29.66 15.53
N SER A 175 3.42 29.23 15.19
CA SER A 175 4.65 29.99 15.43
C SER A 175 4.97 31.05 14.37
N GLY A 176 4.18 31.13 13.29
CA GLY A 176 4.43 31.98 12.12
C GLY A 176 5.34 31.34 11.05
N ASP A 177 5.67 30.05 11.18
CA ASP A 177 6.44 29.34 10.16
C ASP A 177 5.50 28.82 9.07
N LEU A 178 5.97 28.87 7.83
CA LEU A 178 5.29 28.27 6.69
C LEU A 178 5.66 26.78 6.61
N ILE A 179 4.65 25.93 6.49
CA ILE A 179 4.81 24.49 6.22
C ILE A 179 4.30 24.20 4.82
N PHE A 180 5.06 23.41 4.08
CA PHE A 180 4.66 23.01 2.73
C PHE A 180 5.16 21.63 2.30
N SER A 181 4.62 21.11 1.20
CA SER A 181 4.85 19.74 0.77
C SER A 181 5.51 19.62 -0.61
N LEU A 182 6.11 18.46 -0.88
CA LEU A 182 6.74 18.07 -2.16
C LEU A 182 6.42 16.60 -2.49
N GLY A 183 6.04 16.30 -3.73
CA GLY A 183 5.85 14.93 -4.22
C GLY A 183 7.12 14.21 -4.74
N GLU A 184 6.98 12.97 -5.22
CA GLU A 184 8.08 12.02 -5.48
C GLU A 184 8.98 12.22 -6.73
N ASN A 185 8.76 13.25 -7.55
CA ASN A 185 9.64 13.65 -8.66
C ASN A 185 10.17 12.52 -9.59
N TYR A 186 9.42 11.43 -9.78
CA TYR A 186 9.76 10.29 -10.65
C TYR A 186 11.08 9.59 -10.32
N ALA A 187 11.48 9.61 -9.05
CA ALA A 187 12.80 9.14 -8.65
C ALA A 187 13.96 9.86 -9.34
N ASN A 188 13.76 11.10 -9.79
CA ASN A 188 14.88 11.98 -10.13
C ASN A 188 15.44 12.60 -8.84
N ALA A 189 16.73 12.96 -8.89
CA ALA A 189 17.30 13.82 -7.88
C ALA A 189 16.63 15.20 -7.90
N TRP A 190 16.54 15.82 -6.72
CA TRP A 190 16.01 17.16 -6.58
C TRP A 190 16.75 17.93 -5.47
N THR A 191 16.76 19.25 -5.62
CA THR A 191 17.28 20.19 -4.62
C THR A 191 16.25 21.27 -4.38
N LEU A 192 15.92 21.52 -3.11
CA LEU A 192 15.05 22.60 -2.68
C LEU A 192 15.90 23.65 -1.95
N ARG A 193 15.85 24.89 -2.42
CA ARG A 193 16.68 26.01 -1.93
C ARG A 193 15.80 27.06 -1.28
N GLY A 194 16.07 27.40 -0.03
CA GLY A 194 15.46 28.53 0.67
C GLY A 194 16.12 29.85 0.27
N ARG A 195 15.44 30.97 0.57
CA ARG A 195 15.91 32.31 0.19
C ARG A 195 17.27 32.69 0.82
N ASP A 196 17.54 32.21 2.02
CA ASP A 196 18.80 32.44 2.74
C ASP A 196 19.96 31.54 2.25
N GLY A 197 19.73 30.71 1.23
CA GLY A 197 20.69 29.75 0.72
C GLY A 197 20.71 28.42 1.46
N SER A 198 19.79 28.17 2.40
CA SER A 198 19.57 26.84 2.95
C SER A 198 19.18 25.85 1.84
N GLU A 199 19.70 24.62 1.90
CA GLU A 199 19.49 23.59 0.88
C GLU A 199 19.04 22.29 1.50
N VAL A 200 18.06 21.65 0.86
CA VAL A 200 17.66 20.27 1.14
C VAL A 200 17.67 19.49 -0.17
N THR A 201 18.33 18.34 -0.18
CA THR A 201 18.36 17.43 -1.33
C THR A 201 17.58 16.16 -1.04
N GLY A 202 17.15 15.49 -2.10
CA GLY A 202 16.53 14.18 -2.00
C GLY A 202 16.37 13.51 -3.35
N HIS A 203 15.81 12.30 -3.30
CA HIS A 203 15.64 11.46 -4.46
C HIS A 203 14.51 10.46 -4.20
N GLY A 204 13.55 10.36 -5.11
CA GLY A 204 12.56 9.27 -5.11
C GLY A 204 11.53 9.28 -3.99
N GLU A 205 11.50 10.29 -3.15
CA GLU A 205 10.50 10.43 -2.08
C GLU A 205 10.00 11.86 -2.04
N GLY A 206 8.72 12.02 -1.70
CA GLY A 206 8.18 13.30 -1.27
C GLY A 206 8.56 13.64 0.17
N GLY A 207 8.21 14.85 0.60
CA GLY A 207 8.52 15.34 1.93
C GLY A 207 7.64 16.50 2.37
N ILE A 208 7.69 16.79 3.66
CA ILE A 208 7.11 17.99 4.27
C ILE A 208 8.26 18.87 4.77
N PHE A 209 8.15 20.18 4.53
CA PHE A 209 9.18 21.18 4.77
C PHE A 209 8.63 22.30 5.63
N ARG A 210 9.54 23.00 6.30
CA ARG A 210 9.25 24.14 7.16
C ARG A 210 10.30 25.21 6.96
N CYS A 211 9.88 26.47 6.88
CA CYS A 211 10.74 27.65 6.85
C CYS A 211 10.02 28.84 7.52
N ALA A 212 10.76 29.90 7.80
CA ALA A 212 10.14 31.18 8.14
C ALA A 212 9.37 31.74 6.93
N ALA A 213 8.47 32.69 7.16
CA ALA A 213 7.67 33.34 6.11
C ALA A 213 8.50 33.94 4.95
N ASP A 214 9.75 34.38 5.22
CA ASP A 214 10.65 34.92 4.20
C ASP A 214 11.48 33.86 3.44
N GLY A 215 11.32 32.58 3.78
CA GLY A 215 12.05 31.46 3.19
C GLY A 215 13.37 31.11 3.89
N SER A 216 13.73 31.80 4.98
CA SER A 216 14.91 31.47 5.76
C SER A 216 14.71 30.22 6.63
N GLY A 217 15.80 29.53 6.94
CA GLY A 217 15.79 28.34 7.79
C GLY A 217 15.06 27.13 7.20
N LEU A 218 15.02 27.02 5.86
CA LEU A 218 14.36 25.89 5.19
C LEU A 218 14.97 24.56 5.65
N ARG A 219 14.09 23.67 6.09
CA ARG A 219 14.44 22.29 6.48
C ARG A 219 13.32 21.32 6.17
N ARG A 220 13.68 20.06 5.92
CA ARG A 220 12.72 18.96 5.83
C ARG A 220 12.34 18.47 7.22
N ILE A 221 11.04 18.37 7.49
CA ILE A 221 10.49 17.86 8.74
C ILE A 221 9.94 16.44 8.63
N ALA A 222 9.60 15.94 7.43
CA ALA A 222 9.24 14.54 7.24
C ALA A 222 9.57 14.07 5.82
N ARG A 223 9.73 12.75 5.64
CA ARG A 223 10.02 12.09 4.35
C ARG A 223 9.20 10.82 4.14
N GLY A 224 9.29 10.20 2.97
CA GLY A 224 8.70 8.88 2.72
C GLY A 224 7.27 8.93 2.18
N PHE A 225 6.96 9.94 1.36
CA PHE A 225 5.64 10.16 0.77
C PHE A 225 5.65 9.91 -0.74
N TRP A 226 4.50 9.53 -1.31
CA TRP A 226 4.33 9.56 -2.76
C TRP A 226 4.01 10.98 -3.22
N ASN A 227 2.91 11.54 -2.73
CA ASN A 227 2.49 12.90 -3.02
C ASN A 227 1.58 13.46 -1.91
N PRO A 228 2.18 14.08 -0.86
CA PRO A 228 1.45 14.64 0.27
C PRO A 228 0.77 15.96 -0.12
N PHE A 229 -0.33 15.86 -0.87
CA PHE A 229 -0.89 16.97 -1.65
C PHE A 229 -1.41 18.13 -0.82
N ALA A 230 -1.94 17.85 0.38
CA ALA A 230 -2.40 18.87 1.30
C ALA A 230 -1.93 18.58 2.73
N VAL A 231 -1.65 19.65 3.46
CA VAL A 231 -1.20 19.66 4.85
C VAL A 231 -2.07 20.59 5.67
N CYS A 232 -2.24 20.29 6.96
CA CYS A 232 -3.01 21.12 7.87
C CYS A 232 -2.32 21.11 9.24
N VAL A 233 -2.18 22.28 9.84
CA VAL A 233 -1.76 22.43 11.24
C VAL A 233 -2.97 22.80 12.07
N ARG A 234 -3.17 22.08 13.18
CA ARG A 234 -4.23 22.40 14.15
C ARG A 234 -3.75 23.41 15.19
N GLU A 235 -4.69 24.01 15.91
CA GLU A 235 -4.40 24.94 17.02
C GLU A 235 -3.53 24.32 18.13
N ASP A 236 -3.53 22.99 18.28
CA ASP A 236 -2.69 22.25 19.22
C ASP A 236 -1.29 21.90 18.67
N GLU A 237 -0.90 22.54 17.56
CA GLU A 237 0.37 22.42 16.84
C GLU A 237 0.61 21.03 16.19
N GLU A 238 -0.38 20.13 16.24
CA GLU A 238 -0.28 18.84 15.55
C GLU A 238 -0.47 19.03 14.04
N ILE A 239 0.41 18.38 13.27
CA ILE A 239 0.47 18.50 11.81
C ILE A 239 -0.15 17.25 11.19
N PHE A 240 -0.98 17.43 10.18
CA PHE A 240 -1.58 16.33 9.43
C PHE A 240 -1.36 16.52 7.93
N ALA A 241 -1.35 15.41 7.20
CA ALA A 241 -1.27 15.43 5.74
C ALA A 241 -2.18 14.37 5.14
N VAL A 242 -2.64 14.64 3.93
CA VAL A 242 -3.19 13.61 3.04
C VAL A 242 -2.17 13.29 1.97
N ASP A 243 -1.89 12.00 1.79
CA ASP A 243 -0.92 11.50 0.83
C ASP A 243 -1.60 10.60 -0.18
N ASN A 244 -1.40 10.90 -1.45
CA ASN A 244 -1.96 10.12 -2.54
C ASN A 244 -1.20 8.81 -2.75
N ASP A 245 -1.77 7.84 -3.44
CA ASP A 245 -1.15 6.53 -3.71
C ASP A 245 -0.68 6.38 -5.16
N PRO A 246 0.35 5.52 -5.43
CA PRO A 246 0.87 5.30 -6.79
C PRO A 246 -0.06 4.49 -7.70
N GLY A 247 -1.30 4.20 -7.28
CA GLY A 247 -2.31 3.46 -8.04
C GLY A 247 -2.13 1.95 -8.04
N SER A 248 -1.22 1.44 -7.21
CA SER A 248 -0.84 0.03 -7.11
C SER A 248 -0.68 -0.43 -5.66
N ARG A 249 -0.69 0.54 -4.73
CA ARG A 249 -0.70 0.38 -3.28
C ARG A 249 -1.80 1.25 -2.67
N PRO A 250 -3.07 1.14 -3.10
CA PRO A 250 -4.15 1.81 -2.40
C PRO A 250 -4.18 1.33 -0.93
N PRO A 251 -4.64 2.17 -0.01
CA PRO A 251 -5.37 3.42 -0.23
C PRO A 251 -4.46 4.66 -0.14
N CYS A 252 -4.94 5.81 -0.59
CA CYS A 252 -4.41 7.10 -0.15
C CYS A 252 -4.50 7.20 1.40
N ARG A 253 -3.62 8.00 2.00
CA ARG A 253 -3.31 7.97 3.44
C ARG A 253 -3.69 9.28 4.13
N LEU A 254 -4.36 9.20 5.27
CA LEU A 254 -4.41 10.28 6.27
C LEU A 254 -3.30 10.03 7.27
N LEU A 255 -2.42 11.03 7.43
CA LEU A 255 -1.18 10.90 8.18
C LEU A 255 -1.12 11.93 9.31
N HIS A 256 -0.72 11.49 10.50
CA HIS A 256 -0.25 12.38 11.57
C HIS A 256 1.26 12.59 11.37
N ILE A 257 1.67 13.85 11.18
CA ILE A 257 3.03 14.25 10.81
C ILE A 257 3.83 14.64 12.05
N ILE A 258 4.90 13.90 12.32
CA ILE A 258 5.87 14.24 13.36
C ILE A 258 7.20 14.68 12.75
N GLU A 259 7.84 15.67 13.36
CA GLU A 259 9.16 16.10 12.91
C GLU A 259 10.17 14.93 12.94
N GLY A 260 10.94 14.83 11.86
CA GLY A 260 11.87 13.75 11.55
C GLY A 260 11.23 12.37 11.37
N GLY A 261 9.94 12.29 11.05
CA GLY A 261 9.25 11.06 10.67
C GLY A 261 9.61 10.57 9.26
N ASP A 262 9.57 9.26 9.07
CA ASP A 262 9.69 8.58 7.78
C ASP A 262 8.41 7.75 7.54
N TYR A 263 7.72 7.98 6.43
CA TYR A 263 6.46 7.33 6.07
C TYR A 263 6.64 6.20 5.03
N GLY A 264 7.89 5.81 4.76
CA GLY A 264 8.25 4.53 4.17
C GLY A 264 8.18 4.39 2.65
N TYR A 265 7.58 5.34 1.93
CA TYR A 265 7.49 5.28 0.48
C TYR A 265 8.73 5.83 -0.23
N GLN A 266 9.22 5.08 -1.24
CA GLN A 266 10.22 5.56 -2.19
C GLN A 266 9.87 5.07 -3.61
N ARG A 267 9.68 6.01 -4.54
CA ARG A 267 9.48 5.77 -5.97
C ARG A 267 10.62 5.01 -6.61
N ALA A 268 11.84 5.16 -6.11
CA ALA A 268 13.01 4.46 -6.65
C ALA A 268 12.79 2.94 -6.69
N TYR A 269 12.08 2.39 -5.71
CA TYR A 269 11.72 0.98 -5.63
C TYR A 269 10.50 0.58 -6.48
N GLY A 270 10.06 1.47 -7.36
CA GLY A 270 8.95 1.26 -8.28
C GLY A 270 7.58 1.37 -7.62
N ASN A 271 6.55 1.14 -8.44
CA ASN A 271 5.16 1.11 -8.01
C ASN A 271 4.67 -0.33 -7.77
N GLY A 272 5.54 -1.33 -7.69
CA GLY A 272 5.11 -2.71 -7.44
C GLY A 272 4.41 -2.84 -6.10
N ALA A 273 3.41 -3.74 -6.00
CA ALA A 273 2.71 -4.00 -4.75
C ALA A 273 3.61 -4.62 -3.66
N VAL A 274 4.77 -5.16 -4.04
CA VAL A 274 5.68 -5.85 -3.14
C VAL A 274 7.11 -5.36 -3.36
N HIS A 275 7.72 -4.78 -2.32
CA HIS A 275 9.14 -4.48 -2.25
C HIS A 275 9.57 -4.53 -0.77
N PRO A 276 10.66 -5.22 -0.40
CA PRO A 276 11.03 -5.41 1.02
C PRO A 276 11.47 -4.13 1.72
N PHE A 277 11.83 -3.08 0.97
CA PHE A 277 12.26 -1.77 1.52
C PHE A 277 11.25 -0.64 1.37
N VAL A 278 10.01 -0.94 0.94
CA VAL A 278 8.93 0.06 0.89
C VAL A 278 7.86 -0.28 1.90
N ALA A 279 7.58 0.66 2.80
CA ALA A 279 6.44 0.60 3.73
C ALA A 279 5.36 1.58 3.27
N TRP A 280 4.10 1.12 3.20
CA TRP A 280 2.96 1.98 2.91
C TRP A 280 2.22 2.37 4.19
N ASN A 281 2.21 1.47 5.18
CA ASN A 281 1.50 1.62 6.44
C ASN A 281 2.37 1.23 7.65
N GLY A 282 3.64 1.66 7.65
CA GLY A 282 4.53 1.46 8.80
C GLY A 282 5.02 0.02 8.98
N GLU A 283 5.04 -0.80 7.92
CA GLU A 283 5.41 -2.22 8.01
C GLU A 283 6.90 -2.43 8.35
N LEU A 284 7.75 -1.43 8.10
CA LEU A 284 9.17 -1.48 8.40
C LEU A 284 9.48 -0.74 9.70
N ARG A 285 10.35 -1.33 10.51
CA ARG A 285 10.83 -0.71 11.75
C ARG A 285 11.52 0.61 11.43
N ASP A 286 11.07 1.70 12.07
CA ASP A 286 11.41 3.12 11.84
C ASP A 286 10.48 3.91 10.90
N THR A 287 9.55 3.25 10.22
CA THR A 287 8.53 3.91 9.38
C THR A 287 7.22 4.09 10.15
N LEU A 288 6.46 5.13 9.79
CA LEU A 288 5.24 5.52 10.48
C LEU A 288 3.99 5.11 9.69
N PRO A 289 2.96 4.56 10.36
CA PRO A 289 1.72 4.15 9.72
C PRO A 289 0.81 5.34 9.43
N MET A 290 -0.18 5.12 8.55
CA MET A 290 -1.31 6.04 8.43
C MET A 290 -2.23 5.92 9.64
N ILE A 291 -2.90 7.02 10.00
CA ILE A 291 -3.89 7.02 11.09
C ILE A 291 -5.26 6.56 10.59
N HIS A 292 -5.51 6.74 9.29
CA HIS A 292 -6.71 6.25 8.60
C HIS A 292 -6.50 6.28 7.07
N PRO A 293 -7.12 5.38 6.30
CA PRO A 293 -7.18 5.51 4.84
C PRO A 293 -8.15 6.62 4.41
N THR A 294 -7.81 7.40 3.38
CA THR A 294 -8.71 8.41 2.82
C THR A 294 -9.51 7.84 1.64
N GLY A 295 -10.27 8.69 0.94
CA GLY A 295 -10.71 8.38 -0.42
C GLY A 295 -9.58 8.44 -1.43
N GLU A 296 -9.90 8.30 -2.71
CA GLU A 296 -8.95 8.43 -3.83
C GLU A 296 -8.75 9.92 -4.18
N ALA A 297 -7.51 10.29 -4.51
CA ALA A 297 -7.13 11.66 -4.85
C ALA A 297 -7.53 12.72 -3.80
N PRO A 298 -7.23 12.54 -2.49
CA PRO A 298 -7.39 13.64 -1.53
C PRO A 298 -6.49 14.81 -1.91
N CYS A 299 -7.06 16.00 -1.88
CA CYS A 299 -6.46 17.21 -2.45
C CYS A 299 -6.64 18.46 -1.57
N GLY A 300 -7.27 18.31 -0.40
CA GLY A 300 -7.43 19.37 0.60
C GLY A 300 -7.51 18.76 1.99
N LEU A 301 -7.15 19.54 3.01
CA LEU A 301 -7.24 19.10 4.41
C LEU A 301 -7.50 20.30 5.31
N LEU A 302 -8.54 20.24 6.14
CA LEU A 302 -8.93 21.32 7.03
C LEU A 302 -9.28 20.78 8.41
N ALA A 303 -8.91 21.47 9.48
CA ALA A 303 -9.36 21.14 10.83
C ALA A 303 -10.87 21.36 10.98
N LEU A 304 -11.60 20.54 11.73
CA LEU A 304 -13.00 20.83 12.06
C LEU A 304 -13.37 20.20 13.40
N GLY A 305 -13.67 21.03 14.40
CA GLY A 305 -13.92 20.51 15.74
C GLY A 305 -12.72 19.74 16.26
N GLY A 306 -12.95 18.52 16.75
CA GLY A 306 -11.90 17.60 17.16
C GLY A 306 -11.28 16.77 16.03
N GLY A 307 -11.68 16.98 14.76
CA GLY A 307 -11.28 16.15 13.63
C GLY A 307 -10.73 16.92 12.44
N LEU A 308 -10.76 16.26 11.27
CA LEU A 308 -10.27 16.78 9.99
C LEU A 308 -11.32 16.59 8.90
N VAL A 309 -11.41 17.50 7.93
CA VAL A 309 -12.23 17.37 6.72
C VAL A 309 -11.31 17.24 5.53
N ALA A 310 -11.57 16.25 4.67
CA ALA A 310 -10.85 16.09 3.42
C ALA A 310 -11.82 15.78 2.27
N PRO A 311 -11.67 16.45 1.11
CA PRO A 311 -12.37 16.06 -0.10
C PRO A 311 -11.68 14.85 -0.74
N SER A 312 -12.43 14.05 -1.48
CA SER A 312 -11.91 13.01 -2.35
C SER A 312 -12.36 13.29 -3.78
N TRP A 313 -11.40 13.68 -4.61
CA TRP A 313 -11.67 14.14 -5.97
C TRP A 313 -12.32 13.04 -6.82
N SER A 314 -11.72 11.84 -6.91
CA SER A 314 -12.30 10.76 -7.72
C SER A 314 -13.42 9.99 -7.05
N ASN A 315 -13.69 10.19 -5.75
CA ASN A 315 -14.88 9.59 -5.12
C ASN A 315 -16.04 10.57 -4.95
N HIS A 316 -15.86 11.84 -5.37
CA HIS A 316 -16.94 12.81 -5.51
C HIS A 316 -17.59 13.11 -4.16
N ARG A 317 -16.80 13.13 -3.08
CA ARG A 317 -17.31 13.27 -1.72
C ARG A 317 -16.42 14.15 -0.87
N ILE A 318 -17.00 14.60 0.23
CA ILE A 318 -16.27 15.26 1.32
C ILE A 318 -16.49 14.43 2.58
N ASP A 319 -15.40 14.03 3.21
CA ASP A 319 -15.37 13.18 4.38
C ASP A 319 -14.88 13.97 5.60
N PHE A 320 -15.47 13.69 6.76
CA PHE A 320 -14.96 14.10 8.07
C PHE A 320 -14.29 12.92 8.77
N PHE A 321 -13.14 13.15 9.37
CA PHE A 321 -12.35 12.18 10.12
C PHE A 321 -12.30 12.62 11.58
N ALA A 322 -13.14 12.00 12.41
CA ALA A 322 -13.13 12.18 13.85
C ALA A 322 -11.84 11.57 14.43
N LEU A 323 -10.99 12.39 15.06
CA LEU A 323 -9.72 11.92 15.60
C LEU A 323 -9.90 11.32 17.00
N GLU A 324 -9.09 10.32 17.30
CA GLU A 324 -9.05 9.63 18.59
C GLU A 324 -7.60 9.53 19.07
N PRO A 325 -7.21 10.17 20.19
CA PRO A 325 -5.88 9.99 20.76
C PRO A 325 -5.59 8.51 21.05
N ARG A 326 -4.47 7.99 20.54
CA ARG A 326 -4.08 6.59 20.67
C ARG A 326 -2.56 6.48 20.75
N GLY A 327 -2.06 6.03 21.91
CA GLY A 327 -0.62 5.95 22.13
C GLY A 327 0.04 7.32 21.93
N ALA A 328 1.17 7.36 21.24
CA ALA A 328 1.92 8.56 20.89
C ALA A 328 1.38 9.31 19.66
N SER A 329 0.20 8.92 19.16
CA SER A 329 -0.41 9.44 17.93
C SER A 329 -1.94 9.44 18.02
N PHE A 330 -2.60 9.30 16.88
CA PHE A 330 -4.06 9.28 16.73
C PHE A 330 -4.51 8.06 15.92
N GLY A 331 -5.74 7.61 16.16
CA GLY A 331 -6.56 6.94 15.14
C GLY A 331 -7.62 7.91 14.61
N ALA A 332 -8.39 7.49 13.60
CA ALA A 332 -9.56 8.25 13.17
C ALA A 332 -10.76 7.36 12.83
N GLN A 333 -11.94 7.96 12.76
CA GLN A 333 -13.15 7.36 12.20
C GLN A 333 -13.71 8.24 11.08
N ARG A 334 -14.00 7.65 9.93
CA ARG A 334 -14.55 8.36 8.77
C ARG A 334 -16.07 8.49 8.82
N VAL A 335 -16.55 9.70 8.57
CA VAL A 335 -17.96 10.06 8.38
C VAL A 335 -18.10 10.77 7.03
N GLU A 336 -18.81 10.15 6.09
CA GLU A 336 -19.09 10.79 4.80
C GLU A 336 -20.14 11.89 4.97
N LEU A 337 -19.79 13.14 4.65
CA LEU A 337 -20.67 14.30 4.87
C LEU A 337 -21.67 14.48 3.73
N LEU A 338 -21.16 14.38 2.50
CA LEU A 338 -21.92 14.55 1.25
C LEU A 338 -21.26 13.80 0.11
N ARG A 339 -22.05 13.53 -0.93
CA ARG A 339 -21.63 12.88 -2.17
C ARG A 339 -22.23 13.60 -3.36
N GLY A 340 -21.45 13.77 -4.42
CA GLY A 340 -21.90 14.33 -5.69
C GLY A 340 -21.88 13.32 -6.82
N SER A 341 -22.28 13.77 -8.00
CA SER A 341 -22.26 12.99 -9.24
C SER A 341 -20.84 12.85 -9.85
N ASP A 342 -20.76 12.20 -11.00
CA ASP A 342 -19.56 12.15 -11.85
C ASP A 342 -19.10 13.54 -12.34
N ASP A 343 -19.86 14.60 -12.05
CA ASP A 343 -19.51 15.99 -12.36
C ASP A 343 -19.22 16.85 -11.11
N PHE A 344 -18.94 16.22 -9.97
CA PHE A 344 -18.52 16.88 -8.73
C PHE A 344 -17.15 16.35 -8.29
N ARG A 345 -16.16 17.23 -8.27
CA ARG A 345 -14.74 16.94 -8.06
C ARG A 345 -14.17 17.93 -7.03
N PRO A 346 -14.58 17.82 -5.75
CA PRO A 346 -14.16 18.77 -4.72
C PRO A 346 -12.63 18.71 -4.55
N THR A 347 -11.99 19.88 -4.43
CA THR A 347 -10.52 19.98 -4.36
C THR A 347 -10.00 20.64 -3.10
N CYS A 348 -10.28 21.93 -2.88
CA CYS A 348 -9.68 22.71 -1.80
C CYS A 348 -10.74 23.20 -0.81
N LEU A 349 -10.32 23.51 0.42
CA LEU A 349 -11.18 23.89 1.54
C LEU A 349 -10.53 25.04 2.33
N ALA A 350 -11.30 26.05 2.71
CA ALA A 350 -10.85 27.11 3.63
C ALA A 350 -11.96 27.56 4.57
N TYR A 351 -11.63 27.98 5.79
CA TYR A 351 -12.60 28.61 6.69
C TYR A 351 -12.79 30.08 6.39
N GLY A 352 -14.03 30.54 6.41
CA GLY A 352 -14.32 31.96 6.52
C GLY A 352 -14.52 32.42 7.97
N PRO A 353 -14.37 33.73 8.22
CA PRO A 353 -14.65 34.34 9.52
C PRO A 353 -16.14 34.27 9.92
N ASP A 354 -17.02 33.92 8.98
CA ASP A 354 -18.45 33.68 9.21
C ASP A 354 -18.75 32.26 9.75
N GLY A 355 -17.73 31.43 9.91
CA GLY A 355 -17.84 30.04 10.39
C GLY A 355 -18.29 29.04 9.32
N ALA A 356 -18.43 29.47 8.05
CA ALA A 356 -18.63 28.57 6.92
C ALA A 356 -17.29 28.05 6.39
N ILE A 357 -17.34 26.92 5.68
CA ILE A 357 -16.21 26.39 4.92
C ILE A 357 -16.48 26.68 3.44
N TYR A 358 -15.50 27.19 2.73
CA TYR A 358 -15.58 27.43 1.29
C TYR A 358 -14.86 26.28 0.57
N VAL A 359 -15.50 25.75 -0.48
CA VAL A 359 -15.04 24.55 -1.17
C VAL A 359 -14.94 24.81 -2.67
N THR A 360 -13.83 24.40 -3.26
CA THR A 360 -13.66 24.45 -4.73
C THR A 360 -13.91 23.09 -5.36
N ASP A 361 -14.30 23.10 -6.64
CA ASP A 361 -14.67 21.90 -7.39
C ASP A 361 -14.22 22.01 -8.85
N TRP A 362 -13.50 21.00 -9.34
CA TRP A 362 -13.01 20.90 -10.72
C TRP A 362 -14.07 20.54 -11.75
N VAL A 363 -15.23 20.04 -11.32
CA VAL A 363 -16.31 19.52 -12.16
C VAL A 363 -15.97 18.21 -12.85
N TYR A 364 -14.90 18.13 -13.66
CA TYR A 364 -14.59 16.96 -14.48
C TYR A 364 -13.33 16.20 -14.05
N THR A 365 -13.33 14.89 -14.32
CA THR A 365 -12.16 14.02 -14.18
C THR A 365 -11.21 14.17 -15.38
N ALA A 366 -10.81 15.39 -15.69
CA ALA A 366 -9.86 15.70 -16.75
C ALA A 366 -8.69 16.47 -16.16
N TYR A 367 -7.48 15.96 -16.38
CA TYR A 367 -6.26 16.68 -16.01
C TYR A 367 -6.01 17.87 -16.93
N PRO A 368 -6.14 17.78 -18.26
CA PRO A 368 -6.11 18.98 -19.10
C PRO A 368 -7.18 19.98 -18.71
N VAL A 369 -6.80 21.26 -18.61
CA VAL A 369 -7.75 22.35 -18.39
C VAL A 369 -8.87 22.29 -19.42
N HIS A 370 -10.10 22.32 -18.91
CA HIS A 370 -11.34 22.21 -19.71
C HIS A 370 -12.25 23.44 -19.54
N GLY A 371 -11.80 24.47 -18.82
CA GLY A 371 -12.55 25.72 -18.65
C GLY A 371 -13.78 25.64 -17.75
N LYS A 372 -13.87 24.64 -16.86
CA LYS A 372 -14.94 24.52 -15.86
C LYS A 372 -14.35 24.61 -14.44
N GLY A 373 -15.16 25.03 -13.49
CA GLY A 373 -14.83 25.16 -12.08
C GLY A 373 -16.03 25.67 -11.29
N ARG A 374 -16.08 25.37 -9.99
CA ARG A 374 -17.13 25.86 -9.08
C ARG A 374 -16.57 26.25 -7.72
N LEU A 375 -17.26 27.18 -7.07
CA LEU A 375 -17.05 27.63 -5.71
C LEU A 375 -18.35 27.42 -4.92
N TRP A 376 -18.22 26.75 -3.78
CA TRP A 376 -19.32 26.37 -2.90
C TRP A 376 -19.12 26.92 -1.49
N ARG A 377 -20.23 27.10 -0.78
CA ARG A 377 -20.28 27.39 0.66
C ARG A 377 -20.87 26.18 1.39
N LEU A 378 -20.07 25.57 2.25
CA LEU A 378 -20.41 24.47 3.12
C LEU A 378 -20.68 25.00 4.52
N GLU A 379 -21.94 24.88 4.96
CA GLU A 379 -22.40 25.32 6.27
C GLU A 379 -22.68 24.12 7.15
N ILE A 380 -22.26 24.21 8.42
CA ILE A 380 -22.45 23.16 9.42
C ILE A 380 -23.20 23.74 10.62
N ASP A 381 -24.48 23.36 10.74
CA ASP A 381 -25.30 23.61 11.92
C ASP A 381 -24.82 22.72 13.07
N ARG A 382 -24.02 23.30 13.98
CA ARG A 382 -23.33 22.58 15.05
C ARG A 382 -24.29 21.88 16.03
N GLU A 383 -25.49 22.40 16.23
CA GLU A 383 -26.48 21.76 17.11
C GLU A 383 -26.97 20.44 16.50
N LYS A 384 -27.19 20.43 15.19
CA LYS A 384 -27.61 19.23 14.46
C LYS A 384 -26.46 18.29 14.13
N ALA A 385 -25.24 18.81 14.06
CA ALA A 385 -24.04 18.03 13.78
C ALA A 385 -23.54 17.21 14.98
N THR A 386 -24.08 17.42 16.18
CA THR A 386 -23.68 16.70 17.41
C THR A 386 -23.59 15.16 17.33
N PRO A 387 -24.34 14.44 16.47
CA PRO A 387 -24.16 12.99 16.32
C PRO A 387 -22.82 12.56 15.71
N TRP A 388 -22.15 13.45 14.98
CA TRP A 388 -20.93 13.11 14.22
C TRP A 388 -19.78 14.11 14.38
N LEU A 389 -20.05 15.37 14.75
CA LEU A 389 -19.05 16.41 14.94
C LEU A 389 -18.55 16.43 16.39
N GLN A 390 -17.26 16.15 16.57
CA GLN A 390 -16.59 16.30 17.87
C GLN A 390 -16.45 17.79 18.24
N PRO A 391 -16.57 18.17 19.53
CA PRO A 391 -16.37 19.56 19.97
C PRO A 391 -14.98 20.11 19.62
N VAL A 392 -14.86 21.44 19.49
CA VAL A 392 -13.58 22.17 19.25
C VAL A 392 -12.66 22.21 20.49
N ALA A 393 -12.71 21.21 21.36
CA ALA A 393 -11.79 21.15 22.49
C ALA A 393 -10.45 20.57 22.01
N PRO A 394 -9.29 21.06 22.50
CA PRO A 394 -8.02 20.38 22.29
C PRO A 394 -8.17 18.92 22.69
N LEU A 395 -7.79 18.02 21.79
CA LEU A 395 -7.82 16.60 22.13
C LEU A 395 -6.82 16.36 23.26
N PRO A 396 -7.19 15.61 24.31
CA PRO A 396 -6.27 15.36 25.41
C PRO A 396 -5.05 14.61 24.89
N SER A 397 -3.87 15.21 25.05
CA SER A 397 -2.61 14.53 24.74
C SER A 397 -2.39 13.41 25.76
N THR A 398 -2.15 12.19 25.27
CA THR A 398 -1.84 11.05 26.12
C THR A 398 -0.46 11.21 26.76
N ALA A 399 -0.19 10.48 27.85
CA ALA A 399 1.16 10.45 28.43
C ALA A 399 2.22 9.96 27.41
N ALA A 400 1.87 9.00 26.55
CA ALA A 400 2.76 8.50 25.50
C ALA A 400 3.05 9.57 24.44
N ALA A 401 2.07 10.37 24.04
CA ALA A 401 2.26 11.46 23.09
C ALA A 401 3.17 12.56 23.67
N GLN A 402 3.00 12.89 24.95
CA GLN A 402 3.86 13.84 25.67
C GLN A 402 5.31 13.34 25.76
N GLU A 403 5.52 12.09 26.16
CA GLU A 403 6.86 11.47 26.23
C GLU A 403 7.51 11.39 24.84
N ALA A 404 6.76 11.00 23.79
CA ALA A 404 7.26 10.98 22.43
C ALA A 404 7.69 12.38 21.94
N ARG A 405 6.91 13.42 22.26
CA ARG A 405 7.29 14.81 21.95
C ARG A 405 8.55 15.27 22.70
N ALA A 406 8.70 14.88 23.97
CA ALA A 406 9.90 15.13 24.76
C ALA A 406 11.15 14.44 24.17
N LEU A 407 11.02 13.19 23.74
CA LEU A 407 12.07 12.45 23.03
C LEU A 407 12.47 13.15 21.72
N ARG A 408 11.49 13.58 20.91
CA ARG A 408 11.75 14.29 19.65
C ARG A 408 12.39 15.65 19.86
N SER A 409 12.05 16.39 20.90
CA SER A 409 12.66 17.70 21.19
C SER A 409 14.01 17.59 21.91
N GLY A 410 14.31 16.42 22.51
CA GLY A 410 15.46 16.24 23.39
C GLY A 410 15.22 16.73 24.82
N ALA A 411 13.99 17.14 25.15
CA ALA A 411 13.59 17.58 26.49
C ALA A 411 13.22 16.40 27.40
N HIS A 412 14.14 15.44 27.56
CA HIS A 412 13.94 14.25 28.38
C HIS A 412 15.19 13.91 29.21
N ASP A 413 14.99 13.26 30.35
CA ASP A 413 16.08 12.80 31.25
C ASP A 413 16.27 11.27 31.21
N LEU A 414 15.69 10.60 30.20
CA LEU A 414 15.82 9.15 30.04
C LEU A 414 17.27 8.74 29.73
N ASP A 415 17.74 7.70 30.41
CA ASP A 415 19.03 7.08 30.15
C ASP A 415 19.00 6.17 28.91
N LEU A 416 20.16 5.62 28.55
CA LEU A 416 20.32 4.81 27.35
C LEU A 416 19.45 3.55 27.35
N ASP A 417 19.34 2.87 28.49
CA ASP A 417 18.53 1.64 28.61
C ASP A 417 17.05 1.94 28.43
N ALA A 418 16.55 3.03 29.02
CA ALA A 418 15.19 3.49 28.80
C ALA A 418 14.95 3.87 27.33
N LEU A 419 15.88 4.56 26.68
CA LEU A 419 15.77 4.91 25.26
C LEU A 419 15.72 3.67 24.37
N LEU A 420 16.59 2.68 24.60
CA LEU A 420 16.61 1.41 23.87
C LEU A 420 15.29 0.64 24.03
N LEU A 421 14.72 0.65 25.24
CA LEU A 421 13.42 0.04 25.51
C LEU A 421 12.29 0.74 24.73
N ARG A 422 12.26 2.09 24.70
CA ARG A 422 11.22 2.82 23.92
C ARG A 422 11.38 2.63 22.43
N ALA A 423 12.61 2.50 21.92
CA ALA A 423 12.88 2.21 20.52
C ALA A 423 12.36 0.83 20.04
N GLN A 424 11.90 -0.01 20.98
CA GLN A 424 11.28 -1.32 20.73
C GLN A 424 9.77 -1.32 20.97
N SER A 425 9.16 -0.15 21.20
CA SER A 425 7.72 -0.04 21.41
C SER A 425 6.93 -0.53 20.19
N GLU A 426 5.81 -1.21 20.43
CA GLU A 426 4.81 -1.53 19.39
C GLU A 426 4.14 -0.26 18.84
N ASP A 427 4.17 0.83 19.60
CA ASP A 427 3.78 2.15 19.12
C ASP A 427 4.89 2.73 18.22
N ALA A 428 4.67 2.70 16.92
CA ALA A 428 5.63 3.16 15.92
C ALA A 428 6.06 4.64 16.12
N PHE A 429 5.17 5.50 16.62
CA PHE A 429 5.48 6.91 16.86
C PHE A 429 6.37 7.07 18.08
N MET A 430 6.15 6.28 19.14
CA MET A 430 7.05 6.21 20.29
C MET A 430 8.42 5.65 19.89
N ALA A 431 8.45 4.54 19.17
CA ALA A 431 9.68 3.90 18.71
C ALA A 431 10.52 4.84 17.83
N SER A 432 9.91 5.50 16.85
CA SER A 432 10.57 6.47 15.99
C SER A 432 11.11 7.68 16.78
N SER A 433 10.34 8.17 17.76
CA SER A 433 10.77 9.27 18.64
C SER A 433 11.98 8.88 19.49
N ALA A 434 12.02 7.66 20.03
CA ALA A 434 13.17 7.15 20.77
C ALA A 434 14.40 6.91 19.89
N LEU A 435 14.22 6.41 18.65
CA LEU A 435 15.31 6.28 17.68
C LEU A 435 15.93 7.65 17.33
N MET A 436 15.10 8.70 17.28
CA MET A 436 15.60 10.07 17.12
C MET A 436 16.46 10.51 18.31
N ALA A 437 16.00 10.28 19.55
CA ALA A 437 16.80 10.59 20.74
C ALA A 437 18.13 9.80 20.76
N LEU A 438 18.09 8.50 20.45
CA LEU A 438 19.28 7.64 20.32
C LEU A 438 20.26 8.17 19.26
N SER A 439 19.76 8.65 18.12
CA SER A 439 20.61 9.17 17.04
C SER A 439 21.49 10.35 17.48
N ARG A 440 21.00 11.20 18.39
CA ARG A 440 21.74 12.37 18.91
C ARG A 440 22.93 12.00 19.81
N ILE A 441 22.87 10.85 20.46
CA ILE A 441 23.92 10.36 21.37
C ILE A 441 24.81 9.27 20.72
N SER A 442 24.64 9.04 19.42
CA SER A 442 25.29 7.93 18.71
C SER A 442 26.74 8.20 18.27
N ALA A 443 27.23 9.42 18.46
CA ALA A 443 28.54 9.87 17.96
C ALA A 443 29.71 9.03 18.53
N ASP A 444 29.64 8.71 19.82
CA ASP A 444 30.73 8.04 20.57
C ASP A 444 30.57 6.51 20.63
N TRP A 445 29.57 5.94 19.96
CA TRP A 445 29.37 4.48 19.94
C TRP A 445 30.48 3.77 19.18
N THR A 446 31.00 2.69 19.74
CA THR A 446 32.02 1.85 19.11
C THR A 446 31.43 0.51 18.63
N PRO A 447 32.02 -0.12 17.60
CA PRO A 447 31.60 -1.45 17.15
C PRO A 447 31.62 -2.50 18.25
N GLU A 448 32.64 -2.48 19.12
CA GLU A 448 32.78 -3.43 20.22
C GLU A 448 31.67 -3.28 21.26
N TRP A 449 31.28 -2.03 21.56
CA TRP A 449 30.18 -1.77 22.46
C TRP A 449 28.86 -2.24 21.87
N ILE A 450 28.55 -1.89 20.62
CA ILE A 450 27.32 -2.36 19.96
C ILE A 450 27.28 -3.89 19.89
N ALA A 451 28.38 -4.54 19.52
CA ALA A 451 28.45 -6.00 19.46
C ALA A 451 28.19 -6.69 20.82
N SER A 452 28.43 -5.99 21.94
CA SER A 452 28.14 -6.49 23.29
C SER A 452 26.66 -6.43 23.68
N LEU A 453 25.83 -5.66 22.94
CA LEU A 453 24.41 -5.49 23.24
C LEU A 453 23.57 -6.69 22.76
N PRO A 454 22.37 -6.89 23.34
CA PRO A 454 21.37 -7.82 22.81
C PRO A 454 20.98 -7.51 21.35
N PRO A 455 20.60 -8.51 20.54
CA PRO A 455 20.24 -8.31 19.13
C PRO A 455 19.21 -7.21 18.88
N GLN A 456 18.16 -7.13 19.68
CA GLN A 456 17.09 -6.12 19.54
C GLN A 456 17.58 -4.68 19.75
N ASP A 457 18.53 -4.50 20.67
CA ASP A 457 19.17 -3.21 20.96
C ASP A 457 20.16 -2.84 19.85
N ARG A 458 20.90 -3.82 19.31
CA ARG A 458 21.77 -3.62 18.15
C ARG A 458 21.01 -3.11 16.93
N VAL A 459 19.80 -3.61 16.68
CA VAL A 459 18.94 -3.08 15.61
C VAL A 459 18.50 -1.65 15.92
N SER A 460 18.13 -1.32 17.16
CA SER A 460 17.82 0.07 17.55
C SER A 460 19.01 1.00 17.30
N CYS A 461 20.22 0.56 17.66
CA CYS A 461 21.45 1.30 17.41
C CYS A 461 21.74 1.44 15.91
N LEU A 462 21.55 0.39 15.12
CA LEU A 462 21.69 0.43 13.65
C LEU A 462 20.78 1.50 13.06
N LEU A 463 19.50 1.50 13.40
CA LEU A 463 18.53 2.46 12.88
C LEU A 463 18.85 3.89 13.32
N ALA A 464 19.28 4.08 14.57
CA ALA A 464 19.74 5.37 15.07
C ALA A 464 21.01 5.86 14.34
N LEU A 465 21.95 4.96 14.03
CA LEU A 465 23.17 5.26 13.26
C LEU A 465 22.86 5.60 11.80
N ARG A 466 21.97 4.84 11.14
CA ARG A 466 21.49 5.12 9.79
C ARG A 466 20.89 6.52 9.69
N ARG A 467 20.16 6.95 10.72
CA ARG A 467 19.60 8.30 10.82
C ARG A 467 20.66 9.38 11.03
N ALA A 468 21.63 9.13 11.90
CA ALA A 468 22.67 10.11 12.23
C ALA A 468 23.77 10.23 11.16
N ARG A 469 24.08 9.13 10.49
CA ARG A 469 25.22 8.96 9.58
C ARG A 469 24.83 8.13 8.36
N PRO A 470 23.91 8.60 7.50
CA PRO A 470 23.34 7.78 6.40
C PRO A 470 24.38 7.22 5.43
N ASP A 471 25.55 7.82 5.29
CA ASP A 471 26.61 7.38 4.35
C ASP A 471 27.68 6.48 4.98
N ALA A 472 27.50 6.03 6.23
CA ALA A 472 28.49 5.23 6.96
C ALA A 472 28.53 3.75 6.50
N ALA A 473 29.11 3.51 5.32
CA ALA A 473 29.25 2.17 4.73
C ALA A 473 30.05 1.18 5.58
N ASP A 474 30.99 1.67 6.41
CA ASP A 474 31.75 0.83 7.34
C ASP A 474 30.85 0.22 8.43
N TRP A 475 29.91 1.02 8.97
CA TRP A 475 28.89 0.55 9.90
C TRP A 475 27.91 -0.40 9.25
N ALA A 476 27.38 -0.05 8.08
CA ALA A 476 26.45 -0.91 7.35
C ALA A 476 27.08 -2.29 7.08
N THR A 477 28.34 -2.33 6.62
CA THR A 477 29.06 -3.58 6.36
C THR A 477 29.24 -4.42 7.64
N ARG A 478 29.57 -3.80 8.78
CA ARG A 478 29.68 -4.52 10.06
C ARG A 478 28.36 -5.15 10.48
N PHE A 479 27.24 -4.43 10.34
CA PHE A 479 25.92 -4.99 10.66
C PHE A 479 25.47 -6.08 9.68
N LEU A 480 25.94 -6.05 8.44
CA LEU A 480 25.71 -7.14 7.48
C LEU A 480 26.37 -8.46 7.92
N GLU A 481 27.48 -8.36 8.66
CA GLU A 481 28.23 -9.47 9.26
C GLU A 481 27.71 -9.87 10.66
N ASP A 482 26.68 -9.20 11.19
CA ASP A 482 26.09 -9.52 12.49
C ASP A 482 25.42 -10.90 12.47
N ALA A 483 25.53 -11.65 13.56
CA ALA A 483 24.89 -12.96 13.69
C ALA A 483 23.34 -12.89 13.68
N ALA A 484 22.75 -11.74 14.03
CA ALA A 484 21.31 -11.54 14.08
C ALA A 484 20.74 -11.13 12.72
N THR A 485 19.83 -11.95 12.16
CA THR A 485 19.15 -11.66 10.88
C THR A 485 18.51 -10.26 10.81
N PRO A 486 17.81 -9.76 11.85
CA PRO A 486 17.24 -8.41 11.79
C PRO A 486 18.28 -7.29 11.60
N CYS A 487 19.50 -7.44 12.15
CA CYS A 487 20.59 -6.50 11.90
C CYS A 487 21.01 -6.55 10.43
N ARG A 488 21.20 -7.76 9.88
CA ARG A 488 21.61 -7.96 8.48
C ARG A 488 20.59 -7.39 7.48
N ILE A 489 19.29 -7.61 7.71
CA ILE A 489 18.21 -7.07 6.87
C ILE A 489 18.20 -5.53 6.89
N ASN A 490 18.31 -4.93 8.08
CA ASN A 490 18.31 -3.47 8.19
C ASN A 490 19.61 -2.86 7.66
N ALA A 491 20.74 -3.59 7.69
CA ALA A 491 21.97 -3.20 7.01
C ALA A 491 21.81 -3.20 5.48
N LEU A 492 21.14 -4.21 4.91
CA LEU A 492 20.84 -4.26 3.47
C LEU A 492 19.92 -3.11 3.04
N ARG A 493 18.88 -2.82 3.84
CA ARG A 493 18.01 -1.65 3.61
C ARG A 493 18.82 -0.35 3.67
N TRP A 494 19.71 -0.21 4.65
CA TRP A 494 20.59 0.95 4.75
C TRP A 494 21.47 1.11 3.51
N MET A 495 22.14 0.04 3.07
CA MET A 495 22.97 0.05 1.87
C MET A 495 22.17 0.43 0.62
N ALA A 496 20.95 -0.08 0.48
CA ALA A 496 20.07 0.22 -0.65
C ALA A 496 19.59 1.67 -0.63
N ASP A 497 19.05 2.15 0.50
CA ASP A 497 18.52 3.51 0.64
C ASP A 497 19.60 4.57 0.44
N SER A 498 20.83 4.31 0.91
CA SER A 498 21.97 5.21 0.75
C SER A 498 22.80 4.93 -0.51
N ARG A 499 22.38 3.98 -1.37
CA ARG A 499 23.07 3.60 -2.63
C ARG A 499 24.57 3.35 -2.45
N MET A 500 24.92 2.56 -1.44
CA MET A 500 26.30 2.24 -1.11
C MET A 500 26.91 1.24 -2.10
N GLU A 501 27.24 1.69 -3.31
CA GLU A 501 27.81 0.83 -4.38
C GLU A 501 29.07 0.08 -3.92
N SER A 502 29.84 0.65 -2.98
CA SER A 502 31.01 0.03 -2.35
C SER A 502 30.71 -1.25 -1.55
N CYS A 503 29.44 -1.51 -1.23
CA CYS A 503 28.97 -2.72 -0.55
C CYS A 503 28.45 -3.79 -1.52
N ALA A 504 28.40 -3.55 -2.83
CA ALA A 504 27.78 -4.46 -3.80
C ALA A 504 28.38 -5.88 -3.75
N ASP A 505 29.72 -6.00 -3.71
CA ASP A 505 30.40 -7.30 -3.66
C ASP A 505 30.06 -8.09 -2.38
N GLN A 506 29.84 -7.42 -1.25
CA GLN A 506 29.42 -8.03 0.00
C GLN A 506 28.00 -8.60 -0.12
N VAL A 507 27.08 -7.85 -0.73
CA VAL A 507 25.69 -8.29 -0.96
C VAL A 507 25.64 -9.46 -1.95
N GLU A 508 26.47 -9.44 -3.01
CA GLU A 508 26.58 -10.55 -3.96
C GLU A 508 27.14 -11.83 -3.33
N ARG A 509 28.09 -11.70 -2.40
CA ARG A 509 28.59 -12.84 -1.63
C ARG A 509 27.51 -13.41 -0.72
N LEU A 510 26.74 -12.56 -0.07
CA LEU A 510 25.63 -12.97 0.79
C LEU A 510 24.63 -13.85 0.03
N LEU A 511 24.25 -13.48 -1.20
CA LEU A 511 23.33 -14.27 -2.05
C LEU A 511 23.83 -15.68 -2.39
N LYS A 512 25.09 -16.02 -2.10
CA LYS A 512 25.70 -17.33 -2.33
C LYS A 512 25.91 -18.14 -1.05
N GLU A 513 25.61 -17.58 0.12
CA GLU A 513 25.72 -18.27 1.41
C GLU A 513 24.67 -19.38 1.54
N GLU A 514 25.05 -20.52 2.11
CA GLU A 514 24.16 -21.68 2.26
C GLU A 514 23.14 -21.52 3.39
N ASP A 515 23.43 -20.68 4.39
CA ASP A 515 22.64 -20.50 5.62
C ASP A 515 21.65 -19.32 5.56
N LEU A 516 21.42 -18.75 4.38
CA LEU A 516 20.41 -17.71 4.17
C LEU A 516 19.01 -18.19 4.56
N ASN A 517 18.30 -17.45 5.41
CA ASN A 517 16.85 -17.58 5.50
C ASN A 517 16.17 -16.76 4.40
N TYR A 518 14.87 -17.01 4.19
CA TYR A 518 14.14 -16.44 3.06
C TYR A 518 14.01 -14.91 3.13
N GLU A 519 13.75 -14.37 4.32
CA GLU A 519 13.60 -12.92 4.52
C GLU A 519 14.90 -12.16 4.21
N LEU A 520 16.03 -12.70 4.69
CA LEU A 520 17.35 -12.15 4.39
C LEU A 520 17.69 -12.27 2.90
N PHE A 521 17.29 -13.36 2.25
CA PHE A 521 17.44 -13.52 0.81
C PHE A 521 16.63 -12.47 0.02
N GLU A 522 15.36 -12.22 0.36
CA GLU A 522 14.54 -11.18 -0.29
C GLU A 522 15.20 -9.79 -0.13
N ALA A 523 15.66 -9.45 1.08
CA ALA A 523 16.37 -8.21 1.34
C ALA A 523 17.68 -8.12 0.54
N ALA A 524 18.46 -9.20 0.49
CA ALA A 524 19.74 -9.22 -0.21
C ALA A 524 19.56 -9.08 -1.73
N LEU A 525 18.52 -9.73 -2.29
CA LEU A 525 18.18 -9.63 -3.70
C LEU A 525 17.73 -8.21 -4.07
N ALA A 526 16.88 -7.59 -3.25
CA ALA A 526 16.44 -6.21 -3.48
C ALA A 526 17.60 -5.21 -3.35
N ALA A 527 18.48 -5.38 -2.36
CA ALA A 527 19.68 -4.56 -2.21
C ALA A 527 20.62 -4.75 -3.40
N SER A 528 20.87 -5.99 -3.83
CA SER A 528 21.67 -6.31 -5.01
C SER A 528 21.13 -5.63 -6.27
N ASN A 529 19.82 -5.77 -6.55
CA ASN A 529 19.20 -5.11 -7.71
C ASN A 529 19.27 -3.58 -7.63
N THR A 530 19.09 -3.01 -6.43
CA THR A 530 19.26 -1.57 -6.20
C THR A 530 20.68 -1.10 -6.51
N LEU A 531 21.70 -1.78 -5.96
CA LEU A 531 23.10 -1.42 -6.15
C LEU A 531 23.60 -1.65 -7.59
N ARG A 532 22.90 -2.46 -8.38
CA ARG A 532 23.13 -2.64 -9.83
C ARG A 532 22.36 -1.63 -10.69
N GLY A 533 21.58 -0.72 -10.09
CA GLY A 533 20.83 0.31 -10.81
C GLY A 533 19.42 -0.08 -11.26
N HIS A 534 18.86 -1.17 -10.73
CA HIS A 534 17.49 -1.65 -10.98
C HIS A 534 16.64 -1.75 -9.70
N PRO A 535 16.55 -0.68 -8.88
CA PRO A 535 15.81 -0.70 -7.61
C PRO A 535 14.32 -1.07 -7.79
N GLU A 536 13.70 -0.69 -8.90
CA GLU A 536 12.30 -0.97 -9.22
C GLU A 536 12.00 -2.46 -9.39
N ALA A 537 13.02 -3.27 -9.70
CA ALA A 537 12.85 -4.69 -9.89
C ALA A 537 12.63 -5.42 -8.56
N GLY A 538 13.11 -4.86 -7.45
CA GLY A 538 13.00 -5.42 -6.10
C GLY A 538 13.42 -6.89 -6.07
N ILE A 539 12.45 -7.78 -5.85
CA ILE A 539 12.63 -9.24 -5.79
C ILE A 539 12.09 -9.97 -7.04
N THR A 540 11.68 -9.23 -8.08
CA THR A 540 10.86 -9.74 -9.19
C THR A 540 11.55 -9.74 -10.55
N ASP A 541 12.86 -9.46 -10.60
CA ASP A 541 13.64 -9.50 -11.84
C ASP A 541 13.75 -10.94 -12.38
N VAL A 542 12.79 -11.34 -13.24
CA VAL A 542 12.73 -12.69 -13.80
C VAL A 542 14.02 -13.09 -14.55
N PRO A 543 14.63 -12.24 -15.41
CA PRO A 543 15.95 -12.53 -15.98
C PRO A 543 17.01 -12.89 -14.94
N VAL A 544 17.19 -12.07 -13.89
CA VAL A 544 18.17 -12.31 -12.81
C VAL A 544 17.82 -13.58 -12.04
N LEU A 545 16.55 -13.76 -11.67
CA LEU A 545 16.07 -14.96 -10.97
C LEU A 545 16.37 -16.24 -11.78
N MET A 546 16.07 -16.23 -13.08
CA MET A 546 16.35 -17.36 -13.97
C MET A 546 17.85 -17.61 -14.15
N GLN A 547 18.65 -16.54 -14.26
CA GLN A 547 20.10 -16.65 -14.35
C GLN A 547 20.66 -17.37 -13.13
N HIS A 548 20.35 -16.91 -11.92
CA HIS A 548 20.81 -17.54 -10.68
C HIS A 548 20.25 -18.96 -10.51
N LEU A 549 19.01 -19.24 -10.92
CA LEU A 549 18.42 -20.57 -10.82
C LEU A 549 19.21 -21.60 -11.65
N THR A 550 19.67 -21.21 -12.83
CA THR A 550 20.39 -22.10 -13.76
C THR A 550 21.91 -22.09 -13.60
N ASP A 551 22.45 -21.25 -12.71
CA ASP A 551 23.87 -21.23 -12.39
C ASP A 551 24.24 -22.42 -11.51
N ALA A 552 25.22 -23.21 -11.97
CA ALA A 552 25.71 -24.38 -11.25
C ALA A 552 26.43 -24.04 -9.94
N ALA A 553 26.86 -22.78 -9.75
CA ALA A 553 27.46 -22.29 -8.53
C ALA A 553 26.43 -21.86 -7.46
N THR A 554 25.15 -21.75 -7.81
CA THR A 554 24.11 -21.35 -6.86
C THR A 554 23.78 -22.49 -5.91
N ALA A 555 23.84 -22.23 -4.61
CA ALA A 555 23.50 -23.21 -3.58
C ALA A 555 22.04 -23.71 -3.76
N PRO A 556 21.75 -25.02 -3.59
CA PRO A 556 20.40 -25.57 -3.76
C PRO A 556 19.32 -24.90 -2.91
N GLN A 557 19.67 -24.39 -1.73
CA GLN A 557 18.75 -23.61 -0.89
C GLN A 557 18.34 -22.29 -1.54
N VAL A 558 19.29 -21.57 -2.14
CA VAL A 558 19.02 -20.33 -2.87
C VAL A 558 18.21 -20.63 -4.12
N GLN A 559 18.49 -21.73 -4.84
CA GLN A 559 17.66 -22.21 -5.94
C GLN A 559 16.20 -22.44 -5.52
N ALA A 560 15.95 -22.94 -4.30
CA ALA A 560 14.61 -23.06 -3.77
C ALA A 560 13.93 -21.68 -3.61
N PHE A 561 14.61 -20.72 -3.00
CA PHE A 561 14.05 -19.36 -2.85
C PHE A 561 13.78 -18.67 -4.19
N LEU A 562 14.65 -18.88 -5.19
CA LEU A 562 14.45 -18.39 -6.55
C LEU A 562 13.20 -18.99 -7.21
N LEU A 563 13.00 -20.31 -7.09
CA LEU A 563 11.77 -20.98 -7.57
C LEU A 563 10.50 -20.45 -6.90
N ARG A 564 10.61 -20.03 -5.63
CA ARG A 564 9.49 -19.48 -4.89
C ARG A 564 9.00 -18.14 -5.45
N LEU A 565 9.93 -17.30 -5.90
CA LEU A 565 9.66 -15.98 -6.47
C LEU A 565 9.28 -16.02 -7.95
N LEU A 566 9.74 -17.03 -8.69
CA LEU A 566 9.44 -17.16 -10.11
C LEU A 566 7.94 -17.48 -10.33
N PRO A 567 7.28 -16.83 -11.31
CA PRO A 567 5.92 -17.20 -11.69
C PRO A 567 5.86 -18.69 -12.07
N PRO A 568 5.00 -19.52 -11.43
CA PRO A 568 4.95 -20.95 -11.71
C PRO A 568 4.69 -21.27 -13.19
N SER A 569 3.91 -20.42 -13.86
CA SER A 569 3.57 -20.50 -15.28
C SER A 569 4.66 -20.00 -16.23
N HIS A 570 5.83 -19.57 -15.72
CA HIS A 570 6.89 -19.02 -16.56
C HIS A 570 7.38 -20.06 -17.59
N PRO A 571 7.49 -19.71 -18.89
CA PRO A 571 7.70 -20.67 -19.98
C PRO A 571 9.03 -21.42 -19.92
N LYS A 572 10.02 -20.92 -19.17
CA LYS A 572 11.30 -21.62 -18.96
C LYS A 572 11.24 -22.67 -17.84
N LEU A 573 10.24 -22.63 -16.95
CA LEU A 573 10.03 -23.64 -15.89
C LEU A 573 9.35 -24.90 -16.45
N ARG A 574 9.95 -25.48 -17.48
CA ARG A 574 9.45 -26.68 -18.14
C ARG A 574 9.70 -27.93 -17.27
N PRO A 575 8.91 -29.00 -17.44
CA PRO A 575 9.10 -30.24 -16.70
C PRO A 575 10.54 -30.79 -16.74
N GLU A 576 11.27 -30.61 -17.84
CA GLU A 576 12.67 -31.06 -17.95
C GLU A 576 13.59 -30.33 -16.98
N LEU A 577 13.44 -29.00 -16.85
CA LEU A 577 14.24 -28.21 -15.90
C LEU A 577 13.89 -28.59 -14.46
N LEU A 578 12.59 -28.68 -14.14
CA LEU A 578 12.14 -29.03 -12.81
C LEU A 578 12.55 -30.46 -12.42
N LYS A 579 12.55 -31.40 -13.38
CA LYS A 579 13.09 -32.74 -13.18
C LYS A 579 14.60 -32.71 -12.88
N ASN A 580 15.38 -31.96 -13.65
CA ASN A 580 16.82 -31.83 -13.40
C ASN A 580 17.11 -31.25 -12.00
N LEU A 581 16.31 -30.27 -11.55
CA LEU A 581 16.44 -29.70 -10.20
C LEU A 581 16.03 -30.69 -9.11
N LEU A 582 15.04 -31.56 -9.37
CA LEU A 582 14.65 -32.63 -8.47
C LEU A 582 15.75 -33.69 -8.32
N GLU A 583 16.47 -34.00 -9.40
CA GLU A 583 17.58 -34.97 -9.43
C GLU A 583 18.80 -34.52 -8.59
N ILE A 584 18.93 -33.24 -8.24
CA ILE A 584 19.95 -32.74 -7.31
C ILE A 584 19.77 -33.38 -5.92
N GLY A 585 18.55 -33.75 -5.53
CA GLY A 585 18.27 -34.47 -4.29
C GLY A 585 18.40 -33.65 -3.01
N HIS A 586 18.58 -32.32 -3.10
CA HIS A 586 18.62 -31.46 -1.92
C HIS A 586 17.20 -31.30 -1.34
N PRO A 587 16.95 -31.57 -0.04
CA PRO A 587 15.58 -31.64 0.51
C PRO A 587 14.74 -30.37 0.32
N ARG A 588 15.31 -29.19 0.60
CA ARG A 588 14.59 -27.90 0.48
C ARG A 588 14.28 -27.56 -0.97
N LEU A 589 15.23 -27.85 -1.87
CA LEU A 589 15.04 -27.60 -3.30
C LEU A 589 13.98 -28.53 -3.87
N SER A 590 14.08 -29.82 -3.56
CA SER A 590 13.16 -30.86 -4.03
C SER A 590 11.73 -30.56 -3.61
N LEU A 591 11.52 -30.14 -2.35
CA LEU A 591 10.22 -29.72 -1.84
C LEU A 591 9.66 -28.51 -2.60
N GLU A 592 10.49 -27.51 -2.88
CA GLU A 592 10.07 -26.30 -3.59
C GLU A 592 9.81 -26.54 -5.09
N VAL A 593 10.53 -27.49 -5.70
CA VAL A 593 10.23 -28.00 -7.04
C VAL A 593 8.83 -28.63 -7.07
N VAL A 594 8.51 -29.51 -6.11
CA VAL A 594 7.17 -30.13 -6.01
C VAL A 594 6.09 -29.08 -5.80
N ARG A 595 6.31 -28.08 -4.94
CA ARG A 595 5.38 -26.96 -4.74
C ARG A 595 5.19 -26.13 -6.00
N THR A 596 6.26 -25.93 -6.77
CA THR A 596 6.21 -25.22 -8.06
C THR A 596 5.40 -26.01 -9.10
N LEU A 597 5.62 -27.33 -9.19
CA LEU A 597 4.81 -28.23 -10.01
C LEU A 597 3.32 -28.21 -9.60
N ALA A 598 3.03 -28.25 -8.31
CA ALA A 598 1.67 -28.14 -7.79
C ALA A 598 1.01 -26.80 -8.15
N ALA A 599 1.76 -25.69 -8.04
CA ALA A 599 1.28 -24.35 -8.38
C ALA A 599 1.07 -24.14 -9.88
N GLN A 600 1.76 -24.89 -10.75
CA GLN A 600 1.56 -24.84 -12.20
C GLN A 600 0.16 -25.27 -12.63
N ARG A 601 -0.49 -26.17 -11.86
CA ARG A 601 -1.84 -26.71 -12.16
C ARG A 601 -1.99 -27.15 -13.62
N SER A 602 -0.94 -27.74 -14.19
CA SER A 602 -0.84 -28.03 -15.61
C SER A 602 -0.81 -29.53 -15.87
N ALA A 603 -1.27 -29.94 -17.04
CA ALA A 603 -1.17 -31.33 -17.49
C ALA A 603 0.30 -31.79 -17.59
N ALA A 604 1.23 -30.87 -17.85
CA ALA A 604 2.66 -31.15 -17.95
C ALA A 604 3.32 -31.46 -16.59
N ALA A 605 2.80 -30.92 -15.49
CA ALA A 605 3.30 -31.19 -14.14
C ALA A 605 2.85 -32.56 -13.60
N ARG A 606 1.71 -33.07 -14.08
CA ARG A 606 1.05 -34.28 -13.57
C ARG A 606 1.97 -35.52 -13.50
N PRO A 607 2.73 -35.91 -14.54
CA PRO A 607 3.55 -37.12 -14.47
C PRO A 607 4.64 -37.07 -13.38
N LEU A 608 5.22 -35.89 -13.14
CA LEU A 608 6.22 -35.70 -12.09
C LEU A 608 5.58 -35.75 -10.70
N LEU A 609 4.40 -35.13 -10.53
CA LEU A 609 3.65 -35.18 -9.27
C LEU A 609 3.18 -36.62 -8.94
N GLU A 610 2.68 -37.37 -9.93
CA GLU A 610 2.33 -38.78 -9.75
C GLU A 610 3.55 -39.62 -9.33
N GLY A 611 4.69 -39.41 -10.00
CA GLY A 611 5.94 -40.08 -9.68
C GLY A 611 6.37 -39.84 -8.23
N VAL A 612 6.39 -38.59 -7.78
CA VAL A 612 6.77 -38.25 -6.39
C VAL A 612 5.74 -38.76 -5.38
N ALA A 613 4.44 -38.69 -5.67
CA ALA A 613 3.39 -39.18 -4.77
C ALA A 613 3.47 -40.70 -4.54
N ALA A 614 3.73 -41.46 -5.61
CA ALA A 614 3.80 -42.91 -5.60
C ALA A 614 5.15 -43.46 -5.09
N ASP A 615 6.23 -42.68 -5.17
CA ASP A 615 7.55 -43.07 -4.69
C ASP A 615 7.56 -43.24 -3.17
N ARG A 616 7.75 -44.47 -2.68
CA ARG A 616 7.75 -44.80 -1.26
C ARG A 616 9.06 -44.42 -0.56
N ASP A 617 10.13 -44.21 -1.33
CA ASP A 617 11.45 -43.82 -0.83
C ASP A 617 11.59 -42.30 -0.74
N ALA A 618 10.71 -41.54 -1.39
CA ALA A 618 10.65 -40.09 -1.30
C ALA A 618 10.26 -39.60 0.12
N ALA A 619 10.82 -38.46 0.52
CA ALA A 619 10.50 -37.82 1.79
C ALA A 619 9.00 -37.56 1.94
N ILE A 620 8.44 -37.85 3.11
CA ILE A 620 7.00 -37.82 3.32
C ILE A 620 6.38 -36.45 3.02
N GLU A 621 7.09 -35.37 3.35
CA GLU A 621 6.69 -33.99 3.09
C GLU A 621 6.54 -33.71 1.59
N MET A 622 7.46 -34.25 0.77
CA MET A 622 7.37 -34.13 -0.68
C MET A 622 6.19 -34.91 -1.24
N ARG A 623 5.96 -36.13 -0.74
CA ARG A 623 4.85 -36.98 -1.17
C ARG A 623 3.51 -36.29 -0.91
N VAL A 624 3.29 -35.74 0.28
CA VAL A 624 2.02 -35.07 0.61
C VAL A 624 1.84 -33.76 -0.16
N GLU A 625 2.90 -32.98 -0.43
CA GLU A 625 2.79 -31.80 -1.29
C GLU A 625 2.47 -32.17 -2.75
N ALA A 626 3.04 -33.28 -3.25
CA ALA A 626 2.72 -33.79 -4.57
C ALA A 626 1.24 -34.23 -4.67
N ILE A 627 0.75 -34.95 -3.64
CA ILE A 627 -0.66 -35.37 -3.53
C ILE A 627 -1.60 -34.16 -3.50
N ALA A 628 -1.27 -33.12 -2.74
CA ALA A 628 -2.04 -31.88 -2.70
C ALA A 628 -2.09 -31.21 -4.09
N GLY A 629 -0.96 -31.19 -4.80
CA GLY A 629 -0.86 -30.67 -6.17
C GLY A 629 -1.72 -31.42 -7.20
N LEU A 630 -1.81 -32.75 -7.08
CA LEU A 630 -2.64 -33.58 -7.96
C LEU A 630 -4.14 -33.25 -7.90
N ALA A 631 -4.63 -32.61 -6.83
CA ALA A 631 -6.04 -32.24 -6.73
C ALA A 631 -6.46 -31.20 -7.80
N ALA A 632 -5.52 -30.34 -8.22
CA ALA A 632 -5.79 -29.17 -9.05
C ALA A 632 -5.24 -29.27 -10.48
N VAL A 633 -4.65 -30.41 -10.88
CA VAL A 633 -4.26 -30.63 -12.28
C VAL A 633 -5.47 -30.97 -13.16
N PRO A 634 -5.39 -30.74 -14.48
CA PRO A 634 -6.37 -31.29 -15.41
C PRO A 634 -6.40 -32.82 -15.32
N GLU A 635 -7.61 -33.40 -15.27
CA GLU A 635 -7.85 -34.84 -15.10
C GLU A 635 -7.08 -35.44 -13.89
N PRO A 636 -7.44 -35.08 -12.65
CA PRO A 636 -6.81 -35.63 -11.45
C PRO A 636 -6.84 -37.18 -11.45
N PRO A 637 -5.75 -37.85 -11.05
CA PRO A 637 -5.67 -39.31 -11.06
C PRO A 637 -6.42 -39.92 -9.87
N VAL A 638 -7.76 -39.93 -9.94
CA VAL A 638 -8.65 -40.39 -8.85
C VAL A 638 -8.29 -41.79 -8.37
N ALA A 639 -7.98 -42.71 -9.29
CA ALA A 639 -7.59 -44.08 -8.93
C ALA A 639 -6.32 -44.13 -8.06
N LEU A 640 -5.28 -43.36 -8.43
CA LEU A 640 -4.05 -43.26 -7.65
C LEU A 640 -4.31 -42.60 -6.29
N LEU A 641 -5.14 -41.55 -6.24
CA LEU A 641 -5.49 -40.89 -4.99
C LEU A 641 -6.25 -41.82 -4.04
N ILE A 642 -7.13 -42.69 -4.56
CA ILE A 642 -7.79 -43.73 -3.75
C ILE A 642 -6.78 -44.77 -3.25
N GLU A 643 -5.84 -45.21 -4.10
CA GLU A 643 -4.76 -46.11 -3.69
C GLU A 643 -3.93 -45.50 -2.55
N LEU A 644 -3.54 -44.23 -2.68
CA LEU A 644 -2.77 -43.50 -1.67
C LEU A 644 -3.59 -43.25 -0.39
N ALA A 645 -4.91 -43.08 -0.49
CA ALA A 645 -5.80 -43.00 0.66
C ALA A 645 -5.78 -44.30 1.50
N MET A 646 -5.40 -45.42 0.90
CA MET A 646 -5.28 -46.73 1.56
C MET A 646 -3.84 -47.11 1.92
N ALA A 647 -2.84 -46.29 1.55
CA ALA A 647 -1.42 -46.60 1.72
C ALA A 647 -0.84 -46.08 3.04
N GLU A 648 0.27 -46.63 3.53
CA GLU A 648 1.05 -46.03 4.63
C GLU A 648 2.08 -45.01 4.08
N PRO A 649 2.48 -43.98 4.85
CA PRO A 649 2.05 -43.67 6.22
C PRO A 649 0.76 -42.84 6.29
N LYS A 650 0.13 -42.75 7.47
CA LYS A 650 -1.12 -42.01 7.73
C LYS A 650 -1.20 -40.59 7.14
N LEU A 651 -0.10 -39.85 7.07
CA LEU A 651 -0.07 -38.51 6.46
C LEU A 651 -0.41 -38.54 4.96
N VAL A 652 0.04 -39.57 4.23
CA VAL A 652 -0.31 -39.80 2.82
C VAL A 652 -1.80 -40.11 2.69
N GLN A 653 -2.37 -40.92 3.59
CA GLN A 653 -3.81 -41.22 3.61
C GLN A 653 -4.63 -39.95 3.76
N GLN A 654 -4.30 -39.15 4.78
CA GLN A 654 -5.02 -37.91 5.10
C GLN A 654 -4.96 -36.93 3.93
N GLU A 655 -3.78 -36.73 3.33
CA GLU A 655 -3.66 -35.80 2.22
C GLU A 655 -4.35 -36.30 0.95
N ALA A 656 -4.30 -37.59 0.66
CA ALA A 656 -5.01 -38.18 -0.46
C ALA A 656 -6.54 -38.02 -0.31
N LEU A 657 -7.06 -38.23 0.90
CA LEU A 657 -8.47 -37.96 1.22
C LEU A 657 -8.81 -36.48 1.03
N ARG A 658 -7.95 -35.53 1.43
CA ARG A 658 -8.18 -34.10 1.13
C ARG A 658 -8.21 -33.81 -0.36
N SER A 659 -7.28 -34.39 -1.13
CA SER A 659 -7.16 -34.19 -2.57
C SER A 659 -8.30 -34.80 -3.39
N LEU A 660 -9.01 -35.78 -2.84
CA LEU A 660 -10.23 -36.35 -3.43
C LEU A 660 -11.47 -35.45 -3.25
N ARG A 661 -11.41 -34.38 -2.44
CA ARG A 661 -12.59 -33.55 -2.15
C ARG A 661 -13.10 -32.85 -3.40
N PHE A 662 -14.42 -32.97 -3.60
CA PHE A 662 -15.15 -32.51 -4.78
C PHE A 662 -14.71 -33.14 -6.11
N GLN A 663 -13.97 -34.26 -6.09
CA GLN A 663 -13.77 -35.08 -7.29
C GLN A 663 -15.01 -35.96 -7.55
N PRO A 664 -15.33 -36.26 -8.81
CA PRO A 664 -16.35 -37.25 -9.11
C PRO A 664 -15.88 -38.64 -8.63
N LEU A 665 -16.68 -39.28 -7.77
CA LEU A 665 -16.42 -40.61 -7.23
C LEU A 665 -17.55 -41.57 -7.61
N GLU A 666 -17.17 -42.74 -8.09
CA GLU A 666 -18.07 -43.85 -8.37
C GLU A 666 -18.61 -44.48 -7.06
N ALA A 667 -19.72 -45.23 -7.16
CA ALA A 667 -20.40 -45.75 -5.97
C ALA A 667 -19.55 -46.76 -5.19
N ASP A 668 -18.79 -47.59 -5.89
CA ASP A 668 -17.83 -48.56 -5.33
C ASP A 668 -16.61 -47.86 -4.68
N GLN A 669 -16.13 -46.78 -5.28
CA GLN A 669 -15.08 -45.93 -4.72
C GLN A 669 -15.55 -45.31 -3.39
N LYS A 670 -16.77 -44.76 -3.35
CA LYS A 670 -17.36 -44.24 -2.10
C LYS A 670 -17.50 -45.33 -1.03
N ALA A 671 -17.98 -46.52 -1.40
CA ALA A 671 -18.10 -47.64 -0.48
C ALA A 671 -16.73 -48.06 0.09
N THR A 672 -15.68 -48.06 -0.74
CA THR A 672 -14.30 -48.35 -0.32
C THR A 672 -13.81 -47.35 0.71
N LEU A 673 -14.00 -46.05 0.47
CA LEU A 673 -13.61 -44.99 1.42
C LEU A 673 -14.41 -45.07 2.73
N GLN A 674 -15.70 -45.43 2.67
CA GLN A 674 -16.52 -45.65 3.87
C GLN A 674 -16.02 -46.85 4.71
N GLN A 675 -15.57 -47.93 4.06
CA GLN A 675 -14.94 -49.05 4.77
C GLN A 675 -13.63 -48.63 5.45
N LEU A 676 -12.82 -47.80 4.80
CA LEU A 676 -11.62 -47.21 5.40
C LEU A 676 -11.97 -46.39 6.66
N ALA A 677 -13.01 -45.53 6.60
CA ALA A 677 -13.45 -44.76 7.76
C ALA A 677 -13.98 -45.61 8.94
N ALA A 678 -14.50 -46.81 8.64
CA ALA A 678 -14.92 -47.77 9.66
C ALA A 678 -13.71 -48.48 10.30
N ALA A 679 -12.70 -48.82 9.50
CA ALA A 679 -11.47 -49.45 9.97
C ALA A 679 -10.54 -48.48 10.72
N GLU A 680 -10.48 -47.23 10.28
CA GLU A 680 -9.62 -46.16 10.82
C GLU A 680 -10.47 -44.96 11.28
N PRO A 681 -11.05 -45.02 12.51
CA PRO A 681 -11.91 -43.96 13.03
C PRO A 681 -11.35 -42.53 12.95
N PRO A 682 -10.03 -42.27 13.11
CA PRO A 682 -9.49 -40.92 12.96
C PRO A 682 -9.58 -40.33 11.55
N LEU A 683 -9.78 -41.14 10.50
CA LEU A 683 -9.95 -40.67 9.13
C LEU A 683 -11.41 -40.35 8.77
N ARG A 684 -12.35 -40.76 9.63
CA ARG A 684 -13.79 -40.60 9.39
C ARG A 684 -14.20 -39.18 8.99
N PRO A 685 -13.76 -38.10 9.68
CA PRO A 685 -14.15 -36.74 9.29
C PRO A 685 -13.71 -36.38 7.86
N LEU A 686 -12.53 -36.85 7.42
CA LEU A 686 -12.04 -36.58 6.07
C LEU A 686 -12.83 -37.37 5.03
N VAL A 687 -13.21 -38.62 5.31
CA VAL A 687 -14.05 -39.44 4.42
C VAL A 687 -15.47 -38.89 4.35
N GLU A 688 -16.08 -38.52 5.48
CA GLU A 688 -17.42 -37.92 5.53
C GLU A 688 -17.48 -36.63 4.72
N ALA A 689 -16.43 -35.79 4.80
CA ALA A 689 -16.30 -34.60 3.96
C ALA A 689 -16.31 -34.89 2.45
N LEU A 690 -15.96 -36.11 2.02
CA LEU A 690 -16.00 -36.55 0.63
C LEU A 690 -17.36 -37.12 0.22
N VAL A 691 -17.91 -38.01 1.04
CA VAL A 691 -19.10 -38.81 0.68
C VAL A 691 -20.41 -38.12 1.05
N ASP A 692 -20.40 -37.30 2.09
CA ASP A 692 -21.51 -36.50 2.57
C ASP A 692 -21.03 -35.09 3.01
N PRO A 693 -20.75 -34.18 2.06
CA PRO A 693 -20.23 -32.85 2.39
C PRO A 693 -21.14 -32.03 3.32
N ALA A 694 -22.44 -32.32 3.35
CA ALA A 694 -23.39 -31.63 4.23
C ALA A 694 -23.15 -31.95 5.71
N SER A 695 -22.52 -33.09 6.02
CA SER A 695 -22.11 -33.46 7.38
C SER A 695 -21.17 -32.44 8.03
N LEU A 696 -20.37 -31.72 7.22
CA LEU A 696 -19.45 -30.68 7.71
C LEU A 696 -20.17 -29.55 8.44
N LEU A 697 -21.44 -29.30 8.13
CA LEU A 697 -22.22 -28.20 8.70
C LEU A 697 -22.97 -28.58 9.98
N GLN A 698 -22.99 -29.87 10.34
CA GLN A 698 -23.76 -30.36 11.48
C GLN A 698 -23.11 -29.95 12.81
N ASP A 699 -23.94 -29.55 13.77
CA ASP A 699 -23.57 -29.18 15.13
C ASP A 699 -22.50 -28.07 15.26
N ARG A 700 -22.31 -27.27 14.21
CA ARG A 700 -21.39 -26.12 14.24
C ARG A 700 -22.03 -24.92 14.96
N PRO A 701 -21.25 -24.15 15.74
CA PRO A 701 -21.72 -22.89 16.29
C PRO A 701 -22.09 -21.90 15.19
N ALA A 702 -22.88 -20.88 15.56
CA ALA A 702 -23.13 -19.76 14.66
C ALA A 702 -21.82 -19.08 14.25
N LEU A 703 -21.73 -18.58 13.01
CA LEU A 703 -20.50 -17.98 12.48
C LEU A 703 -20.03 -16.75 13.28
N ASN A 704 -20.96 -16.04 13.93
CA ASN A 704 -20.68 -14.88 14.76
C ASN A 704 -20.29 -15.22 16.21
N ASP A 705 -20.24 -16.50 16.58
CA ASP A 705 -19.82 -16.98 17.90
C ASP A 705 -18.40 -17.55 17.86
N THR A 706 -17.42 -16.67 17.69
CA THR A 706 -16.00 -17.00 17.62
C THR A 706 -15.54 -17.78 18.87
N ALA A 707 -16.09 -17.47 20.05
CA ALA A 707 -15.72 -18.13 21.30
C ALA A 707 -16.17 -19.59 21.34
N ALA A 708 -17.41 -19.88 20.94
CA ALA A 708 -17.90 -21.26 20.83
C ALA A 708 -17.14 -22.05 19.76
N TRP A 709 -16.77 -21.40 18.65
CA TRP A 709 -15.91 -22.01 17.63
C TRP A 709 -14.54 -22.37 18.18
N LEU A 710 -13.85 -21.46 18.88
CA LEU A 710 -12.56 -21.76 19.50
C LEU A 710 -12.66 -22.92 20.49
N ALA A 711 -13.68 -22.92 21.37
CA ALA A 711 -13.91 -24.00 22.31
C ALA A 711 -14.12 -25.36 21.61
N ARG A 712 -14.85 -25.37 20.48
CA ARG A 712 -15.03 -26.57 19.66
C ARG A 712 -13.73 -27.05 19.03
N LEU A 713 -12.91 -26.14 18.48
CA LEU A 713 -11.61 -26.48 17.88
C LEU A 713 -10.61 -26.99 18.94
N ASP A 714 -10.65 -26.42 20.14
CA ASP A 714 -9.75 -26.79 21.25
C ASP A 714 -10.15 -28.12 21.91
N ALA A 715 -11.41 -28.53 21.79
CA ALA A 715 -11.90 -29.83 22.26
C ALA A 715 -11.51 -30.99 21.33
N LEU A 716 -10.98 -30.72 20.13
CA LEU A 716 -10.58 -31.76 19.19
C LEU A 716 -9.38 -32.57 19.71
N PRO A 717 -9.37 -33.91 19.55
CA PRO A 717 -8.22 -34.71 19.95
C PRO A 717 -6.97 -34.41 19.10
N GLY A 718 -5.80 -34.72 19.68
CA GLY A 718 -4.50 -34.53 19.01
C GLY A 718 -4.02 -33.08 18.98
N LYS A 719 -2.85 -32.87 18.37
CA LYS A 719 -2.26 -31.54 18.17
C LYS A 719 -2.65 -31.00 16.79
N ALA A 720 -2.72 -29.68 16.66
CA ALA A 720 -2.88 -29.04 15.36
C ALA A 720 -1.65 -29.27 14.48
N ASP A 721 -1.86 -29.45 13.18
CA ASP A 721 -0.82 -29.67 12.18
C ASP A 721 -0.70 -28.44 11.27
N ALA A 722 0.27 -27.57 11.57
CA ALA A 722 0.53 -26.38 10.76
C ALA A 722 0.98 -26.69 9.32
N GLN A 723 1.58 -27.86 9.05
CA GLN A 723 1.97 -28.24 7.69
C GLN A 723 0.75 -28.68 6.87
N ALA A 724 -0.23 -29.35 7.49
CA ALA A 724 -1.53 -29.58 6.87
C ALA A 724 -2.25 -28.24 6.61
N GLY A 725 -2.25 -27.33 7.57
CA GLY A 725 -2.76 -25.96 7.41
C GLY A 725 -2.14 -25.21 6.23
N ARG A 726 -0.81 -25.31 6.07
CA ARG A 726 -0.09 -24.74 4.93
C ARG A 726 -0.54 -25.34 3.61
N ARG A 727 -0.66 -26.67 3.51
CA ARG A 727 -1.13 -27.32 2.27
C ARG A 727 -2.55 -26.88 1.92
N LEU A 728 -3.45 -26.81 2.91
CA LEU A 728 -4.81 -26.28 2.74
C LEU A 728 -4.79 -24.85 2.18
N PHE A 729 -3.97 -23.97 2.77
CA PHE A 729 -3.84 -22.57 2.33
C PHE A 729 -3.49 -22.46 0.85
N PHE A 730 -2.54 -23.27 0.37
CA PHE A 730 -2.09 -23.27 -1.03
C PHE A 730 -2.91 -24.17 -1.97
N GLN A 731 -3.83 -24.97 -1.43
CA GLN A 731 -4.61 -25.92 -2.22
C GLN A 731 -5.64 -25.18 -3.09
N GLY A 732 -5.64 -25.50 -4.39
CA GLY A 732 -6.45 -24.80 -5.39
C GLY A 732 -7.94 -25.17 -5.44
N ARG A 733 -8.50 -25.91 -4.47
CA ARG A 733 -9.90 -26.41 -4.55
C ARG A 733 -10.77 -26.20 -3.31
N ILE A 734 -10.23 -26.33 -2.09
CA ILE A 734 -11.07 -26.31 -0.88
C ILE A 734 -10.95 -25.00 -0.09
N ALA A 735 -9.75 -24.64 0.37
CA ALA A 735 -9.52 -23.44 1.17
C ALA A 735 -9.21 -22.20 0.31
N ILE A 736 -8.54 -22.38 -0.84
CA ILE A 736 -8.29 -21.35 -1.88
C ILE A 736 -7.68 -20.02 -1.38
N CYS A 737 -7.13 -19.98 -0.16
CA CYS A 737 -6.61 -18.76 0.46
C CYS A 737 -5.50 -18.12 -0.39
N ALA A 738 -4.60 -18.94 -0.94
CA ALA A 738 -3.50 -18.49 -1.78
C ALA A 738 -3.91 -17.88 -3.14
N THR A 739 -5.19 -17.98 -3.53
CA THR A 739 -5.70 -17.26 -4.71
C THR A 739 -5.66 -15.75 -4.48
N CYS A 740 -5.99 -15.30 -3.27
CA CYS A 740 -6.04 -13.89 -2.93
C CYS A 740 -4.85 -13.44 -2.10
N HIS A 741 -4.35 -14.29 -1.21
CA HIS A 741 -3.31 -13.94 -0.25
C HIS A 741 -1.94 -14.50 -0.63
N ARG A 742 -0.90 -13.75 -0.27
CA ARG A 742 0.49 -14.18 -0.33
C ARG A 742 0.93 -14.76 1.03
N TYR A 743 1.86 -15.71 1.01
CA TYR A 743 2.60 -16.17 2.17
C TYR A 743 4.01 -16.59 1.73
N GLU A 744 5.04 -16.01 2.36
CA GLU A 744 6.45 -16.15 2.00
C GLU A 744 6.70 -16.06 0.48
N GLY A 745 6.18 -15.01 -0.17
CA GLY A 745 6.43 -14.82 -1.61
C GLY A 745 5.52 -15.58 -2.56
N ARG A 746 4.72 -16.55 -2.09
CA ARG A 746 3.83 -17.36 -2.93
C ARG A 746 2.37 -16.99 -2.71
N GLY A 747 1.59 -16.87 -3.79
CA GLY A 747 0.14 -16.62 -3.74
C GLY A 747 -0.28 -15.36 -4.51
N GLY A 748 -1.52 -14.93 -4.31
CA GLY A 748 -2.10 -13.76 -4.96
C GLY A 748 -1.80 -12.43 -4.27
N ILE A 749 -2.17 -11.34 -4.94
CA ILE A 749 -1.99 -9.95 -4.48
C ILE A 749 -3.33 -9.20 -4.37
N VAL A 750 -4.41 -9.94 -4.14
CA VAL A 750 -5.78 -9.38 -4.02
C VAL A 750 -6.04 -8.95 -2.57
N GLY A 751 -5.73 -9.83 -1.62
CA GLY A 751 -5.78 -9.55 -0.19
C GLY A 751 -4.40 -9.21 0.39
N PRO A 752 -4.32 -8.94 1.70
CA PRO A 752 -3.05 -8.70 2.39
C PRO A 752 -2.11 -9.90 2.31
N ASP A 753 -0.80 -9.63 2.35
CA ASP A 753 0.23 -10.64 2.57
C ASP A 753 0.11 -11.17 4.02
N LEU A 754 -0.11 -12.48 4.17
CA LEU A 754 -0.35 -13.13 5.45
C LEU A 754 0.91 -13.75 6.06
N THR A 755 2.09 -13.49 5.51
CA THR A 755 3.39 -13.97 6.05
C THR A 755 3.56 -13.60 7.53
N PHE A 756 3.15 -12.40 7.91
CA PHE A 756 3.25 -11.88 9.28
C PHE A 756 1.91 -11.84 10.02
N ALA A 757 0.90 -12.60 9.57
CA ALA A 757 -0.41 -12.63 10.21
C ALA A 757 -0.34 -12.99 11.71
N HIS A 758 0.63 -13.82 12.10
CA HIS A 758 0.90 -14.18 13.50
C HIS A 758 1.32 -13.01 14.40
N GLN A 759 1.80 -11.90 13.83
CA GLN A 759 2.19 -10.69 14.55
C GLN A 759 1.07 -9.65 14.60
N GLN A 760 0.14 -9.70 13.65
CA GLN A 760 -0.89 -8.67 13.44
C GLN A 760 -2.22 -8.96 14.16
N GLY A 761 -2.49 -10.22 14.54
CA GLY A 761 -3.74 -10.57 15.20
C GLY A 761 -3.61 -11.80 16.10
N ASP A 762 -4.43 -11.84 17.15
CA ASP A 762 -4.56 -13.04 17.96
C ASP A 762 -5.36 -14.13 17.22
N ARG A 763 -5.28 -15.36 17.75
CA ARG A 763 -5.96 -16.53 17.18
C ARG A 763 -7.48 -16.31 17.01
N ALA A 764 -8.11 -15.51 17.86
CA ALA A 764 -9.55 -15.24 17.78
C ALA A 764 -9.88 -14.28 16.65
N ALA A 765 -9.09 -13.22 16.45
CA ALA A 765 -9.25 -12.27 15.37
C ALA A 765 -9.10 -12.96 14.00
N LEU A 766 -8.06 -13.80 13.82
CA LEU A 766 -7.86 -14.55 12.58
C LEU A 766 -9.02 -15.51 12.28
N LEU A 767 -9.53 -16.21 13.30
CA LEU A 767 -10.69 -17.08 13.13
C LEU A 767 -11.95 -16.28 12.79
N GLN A 768 -12.17 -15.13 13.44
CA GLN A 768 -13.30 -14.26 13.13
C GLN A 768 -13.26 -13.78 11.68
N SER A 769 -12.10 -13.40 11.15
CA SER A 769 -11.95 -13.02 9.75
C SER A 769 -12.24 -14.18 8.78
N LEU A 770 -11.96 -15.43 9.17
CA LEU A 770 -12.32 -16.63 8.37
C LEU A 770 -13.82 -16.93 8.42
N LEU A 771 -14.48 -16.73 9.56
CA LEU A 771 -15.90 -17.03 9.78
C LEU A 771 -16.82 -15.93 9.24
N GLU A 772 -16.43 -14.66 9.40
CA GLU A 772 -17.19 -13.47 9.01
C GLU A 772 -16.35 -12.49 8.18
N PRO A 773 -15.91 -12.85 6.95
CA PRO A 773 -14.98 -12.02 6.17
C PRO A 773 -15.46 -10.60 5.83
N SER A 774 -16.78 -10.36 5.88
CA SER A 774 -17.38 -9.04 5.62
C SER A 774 -17.70 -8.24 6.88
N ARG A 775 -17.39 -8.77 8.07
CA ARG A 775 -17.63 -8.07 9.34
C ARG A 775 -16.76 -6.82 9.44
N GLU A 776 -15.48 -7.00 9.14
CA GLU A 776 -14.47 -5.95 9.18
C GLU A 776 -13.56 -6.12 7.97
N VAL A 777 -13.60 -5.14 7.07
CA VAL A 777 -12.75 -5.09 5.88
C VAL A 777 -11.93 -3.82 6.00
N ALA A 778 -10.61 -3.97 5.96
CA ALA A 778 -9.74 -2.80 5.92
C ALA A 778 -10.09 -1.99 4.65
N PRO A 779 -10.25 -0.65 4.74
CA PRO A 779 -10.93 0.10 3.69
C PRO A 779 -10.35 -0.05 2.27
N GLN A 780 -9.06 -0.32 2.15
CA GLN A 780 -8.38 -0.59 0.87
C GLN A 780 -8.80 -1.87 0.16
N TYR A 781 -9.50 -2.77 0.85
CA TYR A 781 -10.00 -4.04 0.30
C TYR A 781 -11.52 -4.04 0.11
N TYR A 782 -12.22 -2.91 0.29
CA TYR A 782 -13.61 -2.82 -0.14
C TYR A 782 -13.69 -2.88 -1.66
N PRO A 783 -14.43 -3.83 -2.24
CA PRO A 783 -14.58 -3.90 -3.68
C PRO A 783 -15.55 -2.84 -4.19
N THR A 784 -15.29 -2.39 -5.40
CA THR A 784 -16.20 -1.57 -6.17
C THR A 784 -16.91 -2.45 -7.19
N GLN A 785 -18.24 -2.40 -7.18
CA GLN A 785 -19.06 -2.92 -8.26
C GLN A 785 -19.20 -1.85 -9.35
N VAL A 786 -18.90 -2.23 -10.58
CA VAL A 786 -18.99 -1.39 -11.77
C VAL A 786 -20.06 -1.96 -12.67
N THR A 787 -21.10 -1.17 -12.95
CA THR A 787 -22.10 -1.50 -13.97
C THR A 787 -21.75 -0.72 -15.24
N LEU A 788 -21.55 -1.43 -16.35
CA LEU A 788 -21.31 -0.84 -17.66
C LEU A 788 -22.63 -0.52 -18.37
N LYS A 789 -22.59 0.40 -19.34
CA LYS A 789 -23.76 0.84 -20.14
C LYS A 789 -24.35 -0.28 -21.00
N ASP A 790 -23.59 -1.33 -21.30
CA ASP A 790 -24.07 -2.52 -21.99
C ASP A 790 -24.77 -3.53 -21.06
N GLY A 791 -24.83 -3.24 -19.75
CA GLY A 791 -25.41 -4.09 -18.72
C GLY A 791 -24.44 -5.06 -18.06
N THR A 792 -23.17 -5.12 -18.49
CA THR A 792 -22.14 -5.93 -17.84
C THR A 792 -21.88 -5.44 -16.43
N VAL A 793 -21.82 -6.35 -15.46
CA VAL A 793 -21.45 -6.04 -14.07
C VAL A 793 -20.10 -6.66 -13.76
N PHE A 794 -19.17 -5.84 -13.28
CA PHE A 794 -17.84 -6.24 -12.84
C PHE A 794 -17.68 -5.91 -11.35
N THR A 795 -16.88 -6.67 -10.61
CA THR A 795 -16.58 -6.40 -9.21
C THR A 795 -15.10 -6.66 -8.93
N GLY A 796 -14.42 -5.67 -8.35
CA GLY A 796 -13.01 -5.76 -8.02
C GLY A 796 -12.52 -4.58 -7.18
N ILE A 797 -11.28 -4.64 -6.71
CA ILE A 797 -10.65 -3.53 -6.00
C ILE A 797 -10.27 -2.45 -7.01
N LEU A 798 -10.74 -1.21 -6.79
CA LEU A 798 -10.31 -0.07 -7.61
C LEU A 798 -8.84 0.23 -7.33
N LEU A 799 -8.01 0.11 -8.36
CA LEU A 799 -6.58 0.42 -8.28
C LEU A 799 -6.28 1.85 -8.70
N ARG A 800 -6.96 2.35 -9.75
CA ARG A 800 -6.71 3.68 -10.33
C ARG A 800 -8.01 4.26 -10.87
N ALA A 801 -8.41 5.46 -10.46
CA ALA A 801 -9.65 6.11 -10.90
C ALA A 801 -9.53 6.91 -12.22
N GLY A 802 -8.58 6.54 -13.08
CA GLY A 802 -8.56 6.92 -14.48
C GLY A 802 -8.30 8.39 -14.80
N GLY A 803 -7.24 8.99 -14.24
CA GLY A 803 -6.75 10.34 -14.57
C GLY A 803 -6.52 10.61 -16.07
N THR A 804 -5.27 10.73 -16.53
CA THR A 804 -4.97 11.07 -17.95
C THR A 804 -5.34 9.98 -18.96
N SER A 805 -5.47 8.72 -18.53
CA SER A 805 -5.75 7.60 -19.43
C SER A 805 -7.23 7.46 -19.83
N GLY A 806 -8.14 8.17 -19.15
CA GLY A 806 -9.59 8.02 -19.32
C GLY A 806 -10.13 6.64 -18.92
N LYS A 807 -9.30 5.78 -18.31
CA LYS A 807 -9.63 4.40 -17.95
C LYS A 807 -9.44 4.12 -16.48
N GLU A 808 -10.41 3.46 -15.88
CA GLU A 808 -10.32 2.97 -14.52
C GLU A 808 -9.82 1.53 -14.50
N TYR A 809 -8.94 1.21 -13.55
CA TYR A 809 -8.30 -0.10 -13.43
C TYR A 809 -8.78 -0.78 -12.16
N TYR A 810 -9.23 -2.02 -12.30
CA TYR A 810 -9.74 -2.82 -11.19
C TYR A 810 -9.06 -4.17 -11.14
N ARG A 811 -8.76 -4.66 -9.92
CA ARG A 811 -8.26 -6.01 -9.68
C ARG A 811 -9.40 -6.92 -9.24
N ASP A 812 -9.67 -7.97 -10.00
CA ASP A 812 -10.68 -8.96 -9.63
C ASP A 812 -10.15 -9.99 -8.59
N ILE A 813 -11.02 -10.92 -8.21
CA ILE A 813 -10.69 -12.01 -7.28
C ILE A 813 -9.59 -12.96 -7.77
N THR A 814 -9.31 -12.98 -9.07
CA THR A 814 -8.24 -13.79 -9.67
C THR A 814 -6.88 -13.09 -9.63
N GLY A 815 -6.86 -11.81 -9.23
CA GLY A 815 -5.68 -10.94 -9.31
C GLY A 815 -5.49 -10.31 -10.69
N SER A 816 -6.42 -10.53 -11.63
CA SER A 816 -6.36 -9.95 -12.96
C SER A 816 -6.78 -8.49 -12.92
N GLU A 817 -6.01 -7.63 -13.60
CA GLU A 817 -6.36 -6.22 -13.76
C GLU A 817 -7.17 -6.03 -15.04
N GLN A 818 -8.37 -5.46 -14.89
CA GLN A 818 -9.23 -5.08 -16.01
C GLN A 818 -9.33 -3.56 -16.07
N ALA A 819 -9.21 -3.01 -17.27
CA ALA A 819 -9.41 -1.59 -17.52
C ALA A 819 -10.77 -1.34 -18.18
N PHE A 820 -11.49 -0.32 -17.73
CA PHE A 820 -12.76 0.14 -18.31
C PHE A 820 -12.65 1.61 -18.70
N GLY A 821 -13.08 1.96 -19.91
CA GLY A 821 -13.24 3.36 -20.31
C GLY A 821 -14.39 3.98 -19.53
N LYS A 822 -14.24 5.23 -19.09
CA LYS A 822 -15.30 5.92 -18.32
C LYS A 822 -16.61 6.01 -19.08
N GLU A 823 -16.55 6.18 -20.40
CA GLU A 823 -17.70 6.20 -21.28
C GLU A 823 -18.48 4.88 -21.28
N GLN A 824 -17.84 3.78 -20.89
CA GLN A 824 -18.46 2.47 -20.73
C GLN A 824 -19.14 2.32 -19.37
N ILE A 825 -18.71 3.07 -18.35
CA ILE A 825 -19.23 2.94 -16.98
C ILE A 825 -20.54 3.71 -16.86
N GLN A 826 -21.56 3.05 -16.32
CA GLN A 826 -22.86 3.64 -16.00
C GLN A 826 -22.96 4.00 -14.51
N ARG A 827 -22.47 3.13 -13.62
CA ARG A 827 -22.58 3.31 -12.17
C ARG A 827 -21.43 2.58 -11.45
N ARG A 828 -21.00 3.17 -10.33
CA ARG A 828 -20.05 2.59 -9.38
C ARG A 828 -20.73 2.47 -8.02
N GLU A 829 -20.42 1.41 -7.29
CA GLU A 829 -20.87 1.22 -5.92
C GLU A 829 -19.78 0.52 -5.11
N GLU A 830 -19.24 1.23 -4.10
CA GLU A 830 -18.39 0.60 -3.08
C GLU A 830 -19.26 -0.36 -2.26
N LEU A 831 -18.91 -1.63 -2.27
CA LEU A 831 -19.64 -2.67 -1.56
C LEU A 831 -19.14 -2.77 -0.12
N LYS A 832 -20.06 -3.02 0.82
CA LYS A 832 -19.71 -3.30 2.23
C LYS A 832 -19.34 -4.76 2.50
N THR A 833 -19.33 -5.59 1.46
CA THR A 833 -19.00 -7.01 1.53
C THR A 833 -17.62 -7.28 0.95
N SER A 834 -16.83 -8.10 1.62
CA SER A 834 -15.47 -8.45 1.20
C SER A 834 -15.44 -9.26 -0.11
N LEU A 835 -14.34 -9.17 -0.87
CA LEU A 835 -14.01 -10.13 -1.94
C LEU A 835 -13.67 -11.52 -1.39
N MET A 836 -13.26 -11.61 -0.12
CA MET A 836 -13.04 -12.88 0.55
C MET A 836 -14.39 -13.59 0.72
N PRO A 837 -14.59 -14.79 0.12
CA PRO A 837 -15.88 -15.46 0.14
C PRO A 837 -16.35 -15.81 1.55
N GLY A 838 -17.64 -15.62 1.84
CA GLY A 838 -18.25 -16.20 3.04
C GLY A 838 -18.31 -17.73 2.97
N GLY A 839 -18.26 -18.41 4.12
CA GLY A 839 -18.38 -19.86 4.19
C GLY A 839 -17.13 -20.66 3.79
N LEU A 840 -15.94 -20.04 3.82
CA LEU A 840 -14.66 -20.75 3.56
C LEU A 840 -14.43 -21.94 4.50
N THR A 841 -14.93 -21.87 5.74
CA THR A 841 -14.85 -22.98 6.70
C THR A 841 -15.86 -24.10 6.41
N SER A 842 -16.87 -23.86 5.57
CA SER A 842 -17.93 -24.83 5.24
C SER A 842 -17.42 -26.02 4.42
N THR A 843 -16.29 -25.87 3.73
CA THR A 843 -15.66 -26.92 2.93
C THR A 843 -14.57 -27.68 3.70
N LEU A 844 -14.30 -27.29 4.95
CA LEU A 844 -13.24 -27.83 5.79
C LEU A 844 -13.84 -28.60 6.97
N THR A 845 -13.18 -29.66 7.43
CA THR A 845 -13.43 -30.30 8.72
C THR A 845 -12.95 -29.41 9.87
N ASP A 846 -13.43 -29.62 11.09
CA ASP A 846 -12.99 -28.82 12.24
C ASP A 846 -11.47 -28.98 12.50
N ALA A 847 -10.92 -30.17 12.25
CA ALA A 847 -9.47 -30.40 12.33
C ALA A 847 -8.72 -29.56 11.29
N GLU A 848 -9.23 -29.44 10.06
CA GLU A 848 -8.63 -28.62 9.01
C GLU A 848 -8.73 -27.12 9.30
N VAL A 849 -9.84 -26.65 9.90
CA VAL A 849 -9.95 -25.26 10.39
C VAL A 849 -8.91 -24.99 11.48
N ARG A 850 -8.76 -25.91 12.44
CA ARG A 850 -7.74 -25.84 13.50
C ARG A 850 -6.32 -25.82 12.92
N ASP A 851 -6.05 -26.65 11.93
CA ASP A 851 -4.73 -26.78 11.28
C ASP A 851 -4.39 -25.53 10.46
N LEU A 852 -5.35 -24.97 9.70
CA LEU A 852 -5.20 -23.70 8.98
C LEU A 852 -4.93 -22.55 9.95
N LEU A 853 -5.68 -22.48 11.05
CA LEU A 853 -5.48 -21.48 12.08
C LEU A 853 -4.12 -21.64 12.77
N ALA A 854 -3.67 -22.88 13.01
CA ALA A 854 -2.35 -23.16 13.53
C ALA A 854 -1.25 -22.68 12.57
N PHE A 855 -1.42 -22.86 11.25
CA PHE A 855 -0.49 -22.32 10.26
C PHE A 855 -0.41 -20.79 10.29
N LEU A 856 -1.55 -20.09 10.34
CA LEU A 856 -1.58 -18.62 10.35
C LEU A 856 -1.13 -17.98 11.66
N THR A 857 -1.19 -18.73 12.77
CA THR A 857 -0.79 -18.26 14.12
C THR A 857 0.60 -18.73 14.54
N HIS A 858 1.22 -19.65 13.81
CA HIS A 858 2.61 -20.02 14.04
C HIS A 858 3.51 -18.97 13.38
N ALA A 859 4.52 -18.48 14.12
CA ALA A 859 5.68 -17.92 13.46
C ALA A 859 6.23 -19.02 12.53
N ALA A 860 6.52 -18.71 11.26
CA ALA A 860 7.22 -19.64 10.40
C ALA A 860 8.42 -20.20 11.19
N PRO A 861 8.58 -21.52 11.34
CA PRO A 861 9.68 -22.04 12.13
C PRO A 861 10.97 -21.46 11.56
N PRO A 862 11.90 -20.94 12.38
CA PRO A 862 13.20 -20.55 11.88
C PRO A 862 13.74 -21.73 11.09
N THR A 863 14.27 -21.46 9.90
CA THR A 863 14.82 -22.47 8.99
C THR A 863 16.11 -23.06 9.56
N GLN A 864 16.11 -23.55 10.79
CA GLN A 864 17.19 -24.34 11.35
C GLN A 864 17.22 -25.68 10.61
N PRO A 865 18.42 -26.17 10.24
CA PRO A 865 18.55 -27.54 9.78
C PRO A 865 18.10 -28.48 10.90
N PRO A 866 17.50 -29.65 10.59
CA PRO A 866 17.23 -30.64 11.61
C PRO A 866 18.54 -30.98 12.32
N THR A 867 18.54 -30.87 13.65
CA THR A 867 19.58 -31.49 14.46
C THR A 867 19.38 -33.00 14.37
N GLN A 868 20.18 -33.64 13.53
CA GLN A 868 20.88 -34.89 13.84
C GLN A 868 22.05 -35.10 12.88
#